data_AF-A0A2A4T9P6-F1
#
_entry.id   AF-A0A2A4T9P6-F1
#
_cell.length_a   1.000
_cell.length_b   1.000
_cell.length_c   1.000
_cell.angle_alpha   90.00
_cell.angle_beta   90.00
_cell.angle_gamma   90.00
#
_symmetry.space_group_name_H-M   'P 1'
#
loop_
_entity.id
_entity.type
_entity.pdbx_description
1 polymer ?
#
loop_
_entity_poly.entity_id
_entity_poly.type
_entity_poly.pdbx_seq_one_letter_code
_entity_poly.pdbx_strand_id
1 'polypeptide(L)'
;MKLKDLFFHKKSKKADQKGRASRLKSSQNKKQKSVPSPAPRREDRVCQIFRQGIELNSNLLTRLRTEAQDGATFFREYNESRIKLAFDAFDLPMRYALFEIIFLLNINDKRFKSWSFTKFQDGNRGEQNEGEELIADIYVEGGPFGVKGIEQVSQIFHKEFNLYCQKTFGESPLPVNDPNPPIDGIYSIGSIGTIGHKPITSDLDLEVQYDLTPFLFEAGKWDDSLLTNALKTERNYLIERYLQKRGLPTTEKLKPEQRKKISAFFTQHIAKNYPCLFHQLISKKHDFVRDIEQEKEGKVRNKLIQEVIKLMKRNLELTSSAAIKEQENLLKQRITKVQDYVQRKFPEAEVYLFPFSVSDFRRGYFGSTLESKESSGGAYELILNYDTLMPGIFFTSSIPIHFLIPPEINNNLQQCEKLIDYLRFQLLDFYGPYCHQLTHQGHTPNLDINYVAKHYTAVYWEAFKASSGNLPKATLNLLRYEMLLEGQVGKTIIQLIKEPYLLDEFVTNQNGATEDEAGENFSPASLLQLEEEFPLLHRDPWWLRYKALKIAYSIPGLIAELPADQTVNISDLLDVSFALHVRVSDVFRTPGDSRKFDSHREQVLIKFLAVAFPEFSARRNQLHAIFIGDVQTVNEYEVNLRTIFQNSVERIHQKIAKLKLQGDETSSKEFEIWFHYYLKSFKPMPNVVQRSILNHLQTPRGRLQIGFKGVDGWFFRSLQKGSSAGKRFQSDILSMLPNETLLLEKTGFLQGLVYCVINGYYGIFNKGRLDETKTIVEFDRRFSHLENDVDNNYAYVRPDQIDRIMTKILAVMKPLKVSYLDCIRTERKIQDVMIFLNLLKFGELAILYRDNLNTIFVDRLEVPGFDQQVKEFINSAEAMFRVRILHQVLKLFFKDKEIDPAQVNLTTWVNLNSVESSQSMTKNKEREQDLAEKFKKIILKKFA
;
A
#
# COMPACT_ATOMS: atom_id res chain seq x y z
N MET A 1 -6.30 -15.02 34.76
CA MET A 1 -7.21 -16.17 35.02
C MET A 1 -7.25 -17.04 33.76
N LYS A 2 -6.85 -18.32 33.80
CA LYS A 2 -6.66 -19.14 32.59
C LYS A 2 -7.99 -19.78 32.14
N LEU A 3 -8.28 -19.74 30.83
CA LEU A 3 -9.54 -20.20 30.23
C LEU A 3 -9.85 -21.71 30.36
N LYS A 4 -8.94 -22.51 30.93
CA LYS A 4 -9.23 -23.90 31.28
C LYS A 4 -10.30 -24.01 32.37
N ASP A 5 -10.52 -22.98 33.18
CA ASP A 5 -11.49 -23.01 34.28
C ASP A 5 -12.88 -22.45 33.88
N LEU A 6 -13.03 -21.95 32.64
CA LEU A 6 -14.23 -21.22 32.17
C LEU A 6 -15.36 -22.13 31.63
N PHE A 7 -15.09 -23.42 31.40
CA PHE A 7 -16.05 -24.39 30.83
C PHE A 7 -16.36 -25.61 31.72
N PHE A 8 -15.94 -25.60 33.00
CA PHE A 8 -16.19 -26.72 33.91
C PHE A 8 -17.09 -26.31 35.07
N HIS A 9 -18.26 -26.96 35.16
CA HIS A 9 -19.11 -26.88 36.32
C HIS A 9 -18.80 -28.06 37.26
N LYS A 10 -18.36 -27.76 38.50
CA LYS A 10 -18.62 -28.61 39.67
C LYS A 10 -19.76 -27.95 40.44
N LYS A 11 -20.95 -28.59 40.45
CA LYS A 11 -22.07 -28.16 41.31
C LYS A 11 -21.63 -28.26 42.78
N SER A 12 -21.68 -27.16 43.54
CA SER A 12 -21.70 -27.21 45.00
C SER A 12 -23.13 -27.48 45.48
N LYS A 13 -23.25 -28.27 46.54
CA LYS A 13 -24.52 -28.69 47.14
C LYS A 13 -25.26 -27.48 47.74
N LYS A 14 -26.56 -27.40 47.47
CA LYS A 14 -27.52 -26.52 48.14
C LYS A 14 -27.55 -26.80 49.64
N ALA A 15 -27.55 -25.75 50.44
CA ALA A 15 -28.11 -25.75 51.79
C ALA A 15 -29.44 -24.98 51.76
N ASP A 16 -30.43 -25.58 52.42
CA ASP A 16 -31.80 -25.08 52.58
C ASP A 16 -31.85 -23.71 53.27
N GLN A 17 -32.78 -22.85 52.85
CA GLN A 17 -33.50 -21.98 53.78
C GLN A 17 -34.88 -21.60 53.23
N LYS A 18 -35.89 -21.95 54.03
CA LYS A 18 -37.30 -21.59 53.90
C LYS A 18 -37.50 -20.09 54.11
N GLY A 19 -38.37 -19.47 53.31
CA GLY A 19 -38.86 -18.11 53.55
C GLY A 19 -40.11 -17.81 52.71
N ARG A 20 -41.17 -17.35 53.37
CA ARG A 20 -42.56 -17.25 52.89
C ARG A 20 -42.79 -16.14 51.85
N ALA A 21 -43.83 -16.42 51.05
CA ALA A 21 -44.59 -15.59 50.13
C ALA A 21 -44.81 -14.10 50.48
N SER A 22 -44.84 -13.26 49.44
CA SER A 22 -45.92 -12.27 49.25
C SER A 22 -46.22 -12.06 47.76
N ARG A 23 -47.52 -12.00 47.45
CA ARG A 23 -48.14 -11.75 46.14
C ARG A 23 -47.97 -10.29 45.76
N LEU A 24 -47.82 -10.00 44.45
CA LEU A 24 -48.56 -8.93 43.77
C LEU A 24 -48.58 -9.18 42.25
N LYS A 25 -49.75 -8.91 41.66
CA LYS A 25 -50.15 -9.14 40.27
C LYS A 25 -49.78 -7.94 39.39
N SER A 26 -49.39 -8.18 38.13
CA SER A 26 -49.71 -7.32 36.96
C SER A 26 -49.47 -8.14 35.68
N SER A 27 -50.55 -8.59 35.03
CA SER A 27 -51.11 -8.06 33.76
C SER A 27 -50.18 -8.19 32.56
N GLN A 28 -50.34 -9.28 31.80
CA GLN A 28 -50.84 -9.28 30.42
C GLN A 28 -49.96 -8.51 29.41
N ASN A 29 -49.21 -9.26 28.59
CA ASN A 29 -49.04 -8.89 27.19
C ASN A 29 -49.02 -10.14 26.28
N LYS A 30 -49.70 -10.01 25.14
CA LYS A 30 -50.18 -11.06 24.24
C LYS A 30 -49.05 -11.87 23.60
N LYS A 31 -49.13 -13.21 23.73
CA LYS A 31 -48.34 -14.17 22.95
C LYS A 31 -48.81 -14.17 21.48
N GLN A 32 -47.94 -13.77 20.57
CA GLN A 32 -47.98 -14.24 19.18
C GLN A 32 -47.81 -15.76 19.18
N LYS A 33 -48.72 -16.47 18.50
CA LYS A 33 -48.65 -17.92 18.30
C LYS A 33 -47.47 -18.22 17.38
N SER A 34 -46.43 -18.87 17.93
CA SER A 34 -45.41 -19.55 17.14
C SER A 34 -46.01 -20.80 16.49
N VAL A 35 -45.68 -21.01 15.22
CA VAL A 35 -45.97 -22.24 14.47
C VAL A 35 -45.32 -23.44 15.19
N PRO A 36 -45.98 -24.60 15.33
CA PRO A 36 -45.39 -25.76 16.01
C PRO A 36 -44.26 -26.34 15.15
N SER A 37 -43.08 -26.48 15.76
CA SER A 37 -41.96 -27.25 15.19
C SER A 37 -42.37 -28.74 15.06
N PRO A 38 -41.99 -29.46 13.99
CA PRO A 38 -42.35 -30.85 13.83
C PRO A 38 -41.71 -31.72 14.93
N ALA A 39 -42.47 -32.70 15.44
CA ALA A 39 -42.02 -33.58 16.51
C ALA A 39 -40.74 -34.37 16.12
N PRO A 40 -39.80 -34.62 17.05
CA PRO A 40 -38.51 -35.25 16.71
C PRO A 40 -38.68 -36.73 16.36
N ARG A 41 -38.04 -37.16 15.26
CA ARG A 41 -37.85 -38.60 14.95
C ARG A 41 -36.83 -39.21 15.92
N ARG A 42 -37.06 -40.44 16.38
CA ARG A 42 -36.25 -41.20 17.37
C ARG A 42 -34.78 -41.47 16.96
N GLU A 43 -34.37 -41.12 15.74
CA GLU A 43 -33.06 -41.47 15.16
C GLU A 43 -32.04 -40.32 15.17
N ASP A 44 -32.39 -39.14 15.69
CA ASP A 44 -31.60 -37.92 15.56
C ASP A 44 -30.86 -37.51 16.86
N ARG A 45 -30.13 -38.44 17.47
CA ARG A 45 -29.63 -38.28 18.86
C ARG A 45 -28.38 -37.41 18.95
N VAL A 46 -27.47 -37.46 17.98
CA VAL A 46 -26.25 -36.62 17.99
C VAL A 46 -26.60 -35.18 17.66
N CYS A 47 -27.39 -34.95 16.61
CA CYS A 47 -27.84 -33.61 16.25
C CYS A 47 -28.73 -32.97 17.34
N GLN A 48 -29.49 -33.75 18.13
CA GLN A 48 -30.18 -33.22 19.30
C GLN A 48 -29.22 -32.64 20.36
N ILE A 49 -28.15 -33.35 20.72
CA ILE A 49 -27.13 -32.83 21.64
C ILE A 49 -26.45 -31.58 21.05
N PHE A 50 -26.19 -31.58 19.75
CA PHE A 50 -25.61 -30.43 19.07
C PHE A 50 -26.51 -29.19 19.17
N ARG A 51 -27.82 -29.34 18.90
CA ARG A 51 -28.81 -28.26 18.97
C ARG A 51 -29.07 -27.74 20.39
N GLN A 52 -28.74 -28.50 21.43
CA GLN A 52 -28.77 -28.00 22.82
C GLN A 52 -27.71 -26.91 23.08
N GLY A 53 -26.80 -26.66 22.13
CA GLY A 53 -25.84 -25.55 22.18
C GLY A 53 -24.76 -25.75 23.25
N ILE A 54 -24.16 -24.64 23.68
CA ILE A 54 -23.13 -24.61 24.71
C ILE A 54 -23.62 -23.76 25.88
N GLU A 55 -23.56 -24.32 27.09
CA GLU A 55 -23.88 -23.59 28.30
C GLU A 55 -22.65 -22.82 28.79
N LEU A 56 -22.78 -21.48 28.80
CA LEU A 56 -21.80 -20.60 29.43
C LEU A 56 -22.25 -20.25 30.85
N ASN A 57 -21.28 -19.94 31.71
CA ASN A 57 -21.55 -19.32 33.00
C ASN A 57 -22.34 -18.01 32.80
N SER A 58 -23.39 -17.77 33.59
CA SER A 58 -24.24 -16.56 33.50
C SER A 58 -23.44 -15.26 33.56
N ASN A 59 -22.39 -15.19 34.39
CA ASN A 59 -21.54 -14.00 34.51
C ASN A 59 -20.73 -13.77 33.23
N LEU A 60 -20.24 -14.85 32.62
CA LEU A 60 -19.50 -14.78 31.36
C LEU A 60 -20.43 -14.37 30.21
N LEU A 61 -21.64 -14.94 30.14
CA LEU A 61 -22.62 -14.58 29.12
C LEU A 61 -23.03 -13.10 29.23
N THR A 62 -23.26 -12.59 30.45
CA THR A 62 -23.54 -11.17 30.67
C THR A 62 -22.36 -10.31 30.23
N ARG A 63 -21.13 -10.66 30.62
CA ARG A 63 -19.92 -9.93 30.20
C ARG A 63 -19.79 -9.87 28.67
N LEU A 64 -19.92 -11.02 27.99
CA LEU A 64 -19.85 -11.09 26.52
C LEU A 64 -20.94 -10.25 25.85
N ARG A 65 -22.16 -10.22 26.42
CA ARG A 65 -23.25 -9.37 25.91
C ARG A 65 -22.96 -7.89 26.07
N THR A 66 -22.44 -7.48 27.24
CA THR A 66 -22.05 -6.09 27.50
C THR A 66 -20.94 -5.65 26.55
N GLU A 67 -19.85 -6.41 26.47
CA GLU A 67 -18.73 -6.10 25.56
C GLU A 67 -19.16 -6.09 24.08
N ALA A 68 -20.07 -6.98 23.67
CA ALA A 68 -20.63 -6.97 22.33
C ALA A 68 -21.45 -5.71 22.05
N GLN A 69 -22.26 -5.27 23.00
CA GLN A 69 -23.07 -4.06 22.90
C GLN A 69 -22.21 -2.79 22.86
N ASP A 70 -21.23 -2.70 23.75
CA ASP A 70 -20.30 -1.57 23.83
C ASP A 70 -19.47 -1.48 22.55
N GLY A 71 -18.93 -2.61 22.09
CA GLY A 71 -18.18 -2.72 20.84
C GLY A 71 -18.99 -2.33 19.60
N ALA A 72 -20.25 -2.77 19.52
CA ALA A 72 -21.14 -2.42 18.41
C ALA A 72 -21.54 -0.93 18.42
N THR A 73 -21.65 -0.33 19.62
CA THR A 73 -21.94 1.10 19.79
C THR A 73 -20.73 1.92 19.37
N PHE A 74 -19.55 1.59 19.92
CA PHE A 74 -18.28 2.21 19.56
C PHE A 74 -18.03 2.18 18.05
N PHE A 75 -18.15 1.00 17.41
CA PHE A 75 -17.91 0.88 15.97
C PHE A 75 -18.87 1.73 15.14
N ARG A 76 -20.16 1.76 15.49
CA ARG A 76 -21.14 2.58 14.77
C ARG A 76 -20.83 4.06 14.88
N GLU A 77 -20.52 4.55 16.08
CA GLU A 77 -20.12 5.94 16.26
C GLU A 77 -18.84 6.29 15.51
N TYR A 78 -17.83 5.41 15.59
CA TYR A 78 -16.59 5.55 14.84
C TYR A 78 -16.88 5.64 13.34
N ASN A 79 -17.59 4.67 12.78
CA ASN A 79 -17.83 4.56 11.36
C ASN A 79 -18.71 5.72 10.83
N GLU A 80 -19.81 6.04 11.51
CA GLU A 80 -20.70 7.16 11.14
C GLU A 80 -19.97 8.51 11.18
N SER A 81 -19.14 8.75 12.20
CA SER A 81 -18.36 10.00 12.27
C SER A 81 -17.42 10.14 11.07
N ARG A 82 -16.87 9.03 10.59
CA ARG A 82 -15.93 8.98 9.47
C ARG A 82 -16.63 9.08 8.12
N ILE A 83 -17.81 8.44 7.97
CA ILE A 83 -18.68 8.62 6.79
C ILE A 83 -19.05 10.09 6.65
N LYS A 84 -19.37 10.77 7.76
CA LYS A 84 -19.71 12.20 7.73
C LYS A 84 -18.57 13.02 7.13
N LEU A 85 -17.36 12.83 7.64
CA LEU A 85 -16.15 13.49 7.13
C LEU A 85 -15.88 13.17 5.65
N ALA A 86 -16.17 11.94 5.22
CA ALA A 86 -16.03 11.55 3.82
C ALA A 86 -17.03 12.30 2.93
N PHE A 87 -18.31 12.32 3.30
CA PHE A 87 -19.35 12.98 2.53
C PHE A 87 -19.19 14.51 2.51
N ASP A 88 -18.68 15.12 3.59
CA ASP A 88 -18.34 16.55 3.61
C ASP A 88 -17.26 16.91 2.57
N ALA A 89 -16.41 15.94 2.18
CA ALA A 89 -15.34 16.12 1.20
C ALA A 89 -15.65 15.56 -0.21
N PHE A 90 -16.63 14.65 -0.33
CA PHE A 90 -17.03 14.09 -1.63
C PHE A 90 -17.74 15.11 -2.50
N ASP A 91 -17.25 15.24 -3.74
CA ASP A 91 -17.97 15.92 -4.80
C ASP A 91 -19.14 15.08 -5.32
N LEU A 92 -19.97 15.68 -6.17
CA LEU A 92 -21.18 15.05 -6.66
C LEU A 92 -20.90 13.79 -7.52
N PRO A 93 -19.93 13.80 -8.47
CA PRO A 93 -19.55 12.59 -9.21
C PRO A 93 -19.18 11.43 -8.28
N MET A 94 -18.38 11.65 -7.25
CA MET A 94 -17.93 10.60 -6.34
C MET A 94 -19.07 10.01 -5.51
N ARG A 95 -19.98 10.86 -5.00
CA ARG A 95 -21.18 10.40 -4.28
C ARG A 95 -22.04 9.50 -5.17
N TYR A 96 -22.31 9.94 -6.39
CA TYR A 96 -23.15 9.19 -7.33
C TYR A 96 -22.48 7.91 -7.81
N ALA A 97 -21.17 7.93 -8.05
CA ALA A 97 -20.39 6.73 -8.33
C ALA A 97 -20.54 5.70 -7.19
N LEU A 98 -20.34 6.11 -5.93
CA LEU A 98 -20.53 5.25 -4.76
C LEU A 98 -21.94 4.67 -4.69
N PHE A 99 -22.98 5.49 -4.93
CA PHE A 99 -24.37 5.03 -4.93
C PHE A 99 -24.62 3.96 -6.00
N GLU A 100 -24.14 4.17 -7.22
CA GLU A 100 -24.29 3.18 -8.30
C GLU A 100 -23.51 1.90 -8.01
N ILE A 101 -22.32 1.98 -7.40
CA ILE A 101 -21.56 0.80 -6.97
C ILE A 101 -22.35 -0.01 -5.94
N ILE A 102 -22.84 0.64 -4.88
CA ILE A 102 -23.62 -0.02 -3.82
C ILE A 102 -24.87 -0.69 -4.40
N PHE A 103 -25.61 0.03 -5.26
CA PHE A 103 -26.80 -0.48 -5.92
C PHE A 103 -26.49 -1.66 -6.85
N LEU A 104 -25.56 -1.47 -7.79
CA LEU A 104 -25.25 -2.46 -8.82
C LEU A 104 -24.54 -3.69 -8.26
N LEU A 105 -23.86 -3.60 -7.11
CA LEU A 105 -23.32 -4.76 -6.40
C LEU A 105 -24.41 -5.55 -5.64
N ASN A 106 -25.52 -4.90 -5.26
CA ASN A 106 -26.64 -5.57 -4.60
C ASN A 106 -27.58 -6.35 -5.54
N ILE A 107 -27.58 -6.08 -6.85
CA ILE A 107 -28.53 -6.70 -7.79
C ILE A 107 -27.87 -7.26 -9.06
N ASN A 108 -28.47 -8.29 -9.67
CA ASN A 108 -27.99 -8.84 -10.95
C ASN A 108 -29.17 -9.13 -11.89
N ASP A 109 -29.77 -8.05 -12.40
CA ASP A 109 -30.96 -8.12 -13.25
C ASP A 109 -30.57 -8.13 -14.75
N LYS A 110 -31.28 -8.95 -15.54
CA LYS A 110 -31.11 -9.04 -17.00
C LYS A 110 -31.32 -7.71 -17.71
N ARG A 111 -32.07 -6.75 -17.14
CA ARG A 111 -32.23 -5.39 -17.67
C ARG A 111 -30.90 -4.65 -17.85
N PHE A 112 -29.86 -5.02 -17.08
CA PHE A 112 -28.54 -4.42 -17.18
C PHE A 112 -27.60 -5.08 -18.21
N LYS A 113 -28.11 -6.02 -19.03
CA LYS A 113 -27.34 -6.64 -20.12
C LYS A 113 -27.06 -5.66 -21.27
N SER A 114 -27.91 -4.65 -21.43
CA SER A 114 -27.74 -3.59 -22.44
C SER A 114 -28.23 -2.28 -21.84
N TRP A 115 -27.60 -1.88 -20.73
CA TRP A 115 -27.96 -0.69 -19.98
C TRP A 115 -27.48 0.56 -20.72
N SER A 116 -28.41 1.45 -21.04
CA SER A 116 -28.11 2.74 -21.65
C SER A 116 -27.83 3.80 -20.59
N PHE A 117 -26.80 4.61 -20.80
CA PHE A 117 -26.43 5.69 -19.90
C PHE A 117 -25.72 6.83 -20.64
N THR A 118 -25.79 8.03 -20.08
CA THR A 118 -24.98 9.18 -20.51
C THR A 118 -23.84 9.38 -19.53
N LYS A 119 -22.69 9.82 -20.05
CA LYS A 119 -21.56 10.27 -19.22
C LYS A 119 -22.00 11.41 -18.30
N PHE A 120 -21.61 11.35 -17.03
CA PHE A 120 -21.92 12.40 -16.07
C PHE A 120 -21.15 13.69 -16.42
N GLN A 121 -21.85 14.81 -16.44
CA GLN A 121 -21.27 16.13 -16.55
C GLN A 121 -21.87 17.01 -15.46
N ASP A 122 -21.03 17.73 -14.72
CA ASP A 122 -21.49 18.64 -13.68
C ASP A 122 -22.24 19.82 -14.32
N GLY A 123 -23.48 20.06 -13.89
CA GLY A 123 -24.44 20.98 -14.53
C GLY A 123 -24.09 22.47 -14.44
N ASN A 124 -22.89 22.82 -13.97
CA ASN A 124 -22.41 24.20 -13.82
C ASN A 124 -21.85 24.83 -15.11
N ARG A 125 -21.81 24.09 -16.23
CA ARG A 125 -21.50 24.66 -17.55
C ARG A 125 -22.82 24.73 -18.33
N GLY A 126 -23.32 25.96 -18.54
CA GLY A 126 -24.64 26.28 -19.07
C GLY A 126 -24.93 25.88 -20.53
N GLU A 127 -24.55 24.69 -20.96
CA GLU A 127 -24.91 24.10 -22.24
C GLU A 127 -25.91 22.95 -22.02
N GLN A 128 -27.03 22.99 -22.75
CA GLN A 128 -27.96 21.87 -22.81
C GLN A 128 -27.24 20.68 -23.45
N ASN A 129 -27.03 19.62 -22.65
CA ASN A 129 -26.22 18.46 -23.03
C ASN A 129 -27.01 17.45 -23.88
N GLU A 130 -26.71 17.38 -25.17
CA GLU A 130 -26.85 16.14 -25.95
C GLU A 130 -25.60 15.29 -25.73
N GLY A 131 -25.50 14.64 -24.57
CA GLY A 131 -24.41 13.69 -24.31
C GLY A 131 -24.57 12.42 -25.14
N GLU A 132 -23.48 11.89 -25.69
CA GLU A 132 -23.47 10.60 -26.38
C GLU A 132 -24.06 9.51 -25.48
N GLU A 133 -25.11 8.85 -25.96
CA GLU A 133 -25.74 7.73 -25.28
C GLU A 133 -24.86 6.48 -25.44
N LEU A 134 -24.38 5.94 -24.32
CA LEU A 134 -23.48 4.79 -24.26
C LEU A 134 -24.22 3.55 -23.74
N ILE A 135 -23.78 2.38 -24.16
CA ILE A 135 -24.34 1.10 -23.72
C ILE A 135 -23.30 0.29 -22.94
N ALA A 136 -23.72 -0.32 -21.84
CA ALA A 136 -22.93 -1.24 -21.04
C ALA A 136 -23.65 -2.58 -20.80
N ASP A 137 -22.90 -3.68 -20.85
CA ASP A 137 -23.34 -4.99 -20.37
C ASP A 137 -22.78 -5.23 -18.97
N ILE A 138 -23.58 -4.94 -17.95
CA ILE A 138 -23.23 -5.07 -16.53
C ILE A 138 -23.68 -6.45 -15.99
N TYR A 139 -24.68 -7.09 -16.63
CA TYR A 139 -25.23 -8.37 -16.21
C TYR A 139 -24.22 -9.52 -16.36
N VAL A 140 -24.21 -10.44 -15.39
CA VAL A 140 -23.43 -11.70 -15.46
C VAL A 140 -24.37 -12.86 -15.17
N GLU A 141 -24.64 -13.68 -16.18
CA GLU A 141 -25.53 -14.84 -16.02
C GLU A 141 -24.99 -15.82 -14.96
N GLY A 142 -25.83 -16.18 -13.99
CA GLY A 142 -25.46 -17.06 -12.88
C GLY A 142 -24.47 -16.45 -11.86
N GLY A 143 -24.10 -15.18 -12.00
CA GLY A 143 -23.16 -14.52 -11.09
C GLY A 143 -23.77 -14.19 -9.72
N PRO A 144 -23.04 -14.45 -8.61
CA PRO A 144 -23.47 -14.05 -7.27
C PRO A 144 -23.70 -12.55 -7.14
N PHE A 145 -24.69 -12.15 -6.33
CA PHE A 145 -25.00 -10.76 -6.03
C PHE A 145 -25.73 -10.62 -4.69
N GLY A 146 -25.77 -9.41 -4.16
CA GLY A 146 -26.40 -9.10 -2.88
C GLY A 146 -25.35 -8.62 -1.88
N VAL A 147 -25.70 -7.56 -1.16
CA VAL A 147 -24.83 -6.92 -0.16
C VAL A 147 -25.46 -7.07 1.22
N LYS A 148 -24.66 -7.51 2.19
CA LYS A 148 -25.10 -7.66 3.58
C LYS A 148 -25.42 -6.32 4.22
N GLY A 149 -26.57 -6.24 4.90
CA GLY A 149 -26.99 -5.05 5.65
C GLY A 149 -27.33 -3.85 4.75
N ILE A 150 -27.65 -4.11 3.49
CA ILE A 150 -27.97 -3.08 2.49
C ILE A 150 -29.22 -2.28 2.86
N GLU A 151 -30.12 -2.87 3.64
CA GLU A 151 -31.34 -2.25 4.15
C GLU A 151 -31.07 -1.22 5.27
N GLN A 152 -29.83 -1.15 5.76
CA GLN A 152 -29.42 -0.30 6.89
C GLN A 152 -28.20 0.57 6.57
N VAL A 153 -28.06 1.03 5.31
CA VAL A 153 -27.00 2.01 4.96
C VAL A 153 -27.07 3.27 5.85
N SER A 154 -25.93 3.95 5.99
CA SER A 154 -25.78 5.09 6.91
C SER A 154 -26.84 6.17 6.68
N GLN A 155 -27.36 6.71 7.79
CA GLN A 155 -28.35 7.78 7.78
C GLN A 155 -27.83 9.08 7.16
N ILE A 156 -26.51 9.24 7.07
CA ILE A 156 -25.86 10.43 6.50
C ILE A 156 -26.23 10.59 5.02
N PHE A 157 -26.26 9.48 4.28
CA PHE A 157 -26.50 9.50 2.84
C PHE A 157 -27.74 8.71 2.39
N HIS A 158 -28.39 7.95 3.28
CA HIS A 158 -29.54 7.09 2.96
C HIS A 158 -30.63 7.80 2.14
N LYS A 159 -31.00 9.04 2.52
CA LYS A 159 -32.03 9.81 1.79
C LYS A 159 -31.58 10.18 0.38
N GLU A 160 -30.35 10.66 0.24
CA GLU A 160 -29.77 11.06 -1.06
C GLU A 160 -29.61 9.84 -1.96
N PHE A 161 -29.10 8.75 -1.41
CA PHE A 161 -28.94 7.46 -2.08
C PHE A 161 -30.25 6.91 -2.64
N ASN A 162 -31.30 6.86 -1.82
CA ASN A 162 -32.61 6.36 -2.27
C ASN A 162 -33.23 7.24 -3.36
N LEU A 163 -33.13 8.58 -3.21
CA LEU A 163 -33.62 9.51 -4.22
C LEU A 163 -32.87 9.32 -5.55
N TYR A 164 -31.55 9.15 -5.48
CA TYR A 164 -30.71 8.89 -6.64
C TYR A 164 -31.07 7.55 -7.31
N CYS A 165 -31.19 6.46 -6.55
CA CYS A 165 -31.54 5.15 -7.08
C CYS A 165 -32.94 5.14 -7.72
N GLN A 166 -33.92 5.80 -7.10
CA GLN A 166 -35.25 5.95 -7.68
C GLN A 166 -35.21 6.71 -9.01
N LYS A 167 -34.40 7.79 -9.09
CA LYS A 167 -34.26 8.60 -10.30
C LYS A 167 -33.54 7.85 -11.42
N THR A 168 -32.46 7.14 -11.10
CA THR A 168 -31.53 6.54 -12.07
C THR A 168 -31.96 5.14 -12.50
N PHE A 169 -32.48 4.33 -11.57
CA PHE A 169 -32.81 2.92 -11.81
C PHE A 169 -34.29 2.56 -11.64
N GLY A 170 -35.11 3.54 -11.24
CA GLY A 170 -36.55 3.35 -11.00
C GLY A 170 -36.87 2.53 -9.75
N GLU A 171 -35.91 2.30 -8.87
CA GLU A 171 -36.06 1.43 -7.69
C GLU A 171 -35.71 2.16 -6.38
N SER A 172 -36.65 2.13 -5.43
CA SER A 172 -36.49 2.51 -4.03
C SER A 172 -37.71 2.05 -3.21
N PRO A 173 -37.55 1.39 -2.04
CA PRO A 173 -36.28 1.00 -1.43
C PRO A 173 -35.62 -0.17 -2.17
N LEU A 174 -34.33 -0.40 -1.89
CA LEU A 174 -33.58 -1.50 -2.48
C LEU A 174 -34.24 -2.86 -2.22
N PRO A 175 -34.24 -3.77 -3.20
CA PRO A 175 -34.73 -5.11 -3.00
C PRO A 175 -33.76 -5.92 -2.13
N VAL A 176 -34.31 -6.55 -1.07
CA VAL A 176 -33.60 -7.52 -0.23
C VAL A 176 -33.82 -8.90 -0.83
N ASN A 177 -32.86 -9.36 -1.64
CA ASN A 177 -33.06 -10.52 -2.51
C ASN A 177 -32.56 -11.85 -1.94
N ASP A 178 -31.56 -11.84 -1.06
CA ASP A 178 -30.89 -13.04 -0.55
C ASP A 178 -30.77 -13.01 0.99
N PRO A 179 -31.24 -14.03 1.73
CA PRO A 179 -30.96 -14.16 3.15
C PRO A 179 -29.48 -14.39 3.49
N ASN A 180 -28.64 -14.81 2.53
CA ASN A 180 -27.21 -15.04 2.66
C ASN A 180 -26.43 -14.35 1.53
N PRO A 181 -26.38 -13.00 1.50
CA PRO A 181 -25.71 -12.26 0.44
C PRO A 181 -24.21 -12.61 0.38
N PRO A 182 -23.62 -12.75 -0.84
CA PRO A 182 -22.23 -13.12 -1.02
C PRO A 182 -21.24 -11.99 -0.67
N ILE A 183 -21.66 -10.73 -0.74
CA ILE A 183 -20.82 -9.57 -0.41
C ILE A 183 -21.06 -9.21 1.06
N ASP A 184 -20.02 -9.43 1.88
CA ASP A 184 -20.04 -9.19 3.33
C ASP A 184 -19.95 -7.69 3.66
N GLY A 185 -19.34 -6.88 2.79
CA GLY A 185 -19.28 -5.43 2.95
C GLY A 185 -18.55 -4.70 1.85
N ILE A 186 -18.81 -3.39 1.76
CA ILE A 186 -18.11 -2.45 0.88
C ILE A 186 -17.53 -1.36 1.76
N TYR A 187 -16.23 -1.13 1.67
CA TYR A 187 -15.58 -0.13 2.51
C TYR A 187 -14.39 0.52 1.80
N SER A 188 -14.03 1.72 2.25
CA SER A 188 -12.94 2.49 1.64
C SER A 188 -11.56 1.89 1.91
N ILE A 189 -10.59 2.22 1.08
CA ILE A 189 -9.17 2.04 1.38
C ILE A 189 -8.51 3.41 1.53
N GLY A 190 -7.51 3.53 2.41
CA GLY A 190 -6.65 4.71 2.47
C GLY A 190 -7.22 5.89 3.24
N SER A 191 -7.25 7.08 2.62
CA SER A 191 -7.46 8.35 3.33
C SER A 191 -8.92 8.82 3.41
N ILE A 192 -9.89 8.09 2.84
CA ILE A 192 -11.29 8.52 2.84
C ILE A 192 -11.81 8.67 4.28
N GLY A 193 -12.49 9.79 4.55
CA GLY A 193 -13.06 10.11 5.86
C GLY A 193 -12.04 10.54 6.92
N THR A 194 -10.83 10.93 6.52
CA THR A 194 -9.74 11.42 7.39
C THR A 194 -9.43 12.89 7.11
N ILE A 195 -8.60 13.52 7.95
CA ILE A 195 -7.98 14.82 7.64
C ILE A 195 -6.97 14.75 6.47
N GLY A 196 -6.54 13.54 6.12
CA GLY A 196 -5.78 13.24 4.90
C GLY A 196 -6.65 13.01 3.65
N HIS A 197 -7.98 13.02 3.77
CA HIS A 197 -8.90 12.97 2.63
C HIS A 197 -8.80 14.29 1.87
N LYS A 198 -8.38 14.24 0.60
CA LYS A 198 -8.09 15.42 -0.18
C LYS A 198 -9.26 15.69 -1.14
N PRO A 199 -10.00 16.80 -0.97
CA PRO A 199 -11.14 17.10 -1.84
C PRO A 199 -10.75 17.07 -3.32
N ILE A 200 -11.64 16.53 -4.18
CA ILE A 200 -11.54 16.52 -5.66
C ILE A 200 -10.42 15.61 -6.22
N THR A 201 -9.49 15.15 -5.40
CA THR A 201 -8.22 14.56 -5.87
C THR A 201 -7.82 13.32 -5.07
N SER A 202 -8.72 12.83 -4.24
CA SER A 202 -8.64 11.48 -3.66
C SER A 202 -9.46 10.56 -4.53
N ASP A 203 -8.91 9.39 -4.83
CA ASP A 203 -9.58 8.34 -5.62
C ASP A 203 -10.64 7.63 -4.78
N LEU A 204 -11.66 7.05 -5.44
CA LEU A 204 -12.64 6.20 -4.77
C LEU A 204 -12.14 4.74 -4.80
N ASP A 205 -11.18 4.45 -3.93
CA ASP A 205 -10.66 3.09 -3.69
C ASP A 205 -11.57 2.33 -2.73
N LEU A 206 -12.25 1.28 -3.21
CA LEU A 206 -13.16 0.47 -2.42
C LEU A 206 -12.73 -1.00 -2.38
N GLU A 207 -12.69 -1.55 -1.17
CA GLU A 207 -12.62 -2.99 -0.98
C GLU A 207 -14.03 -3.60 -1.04
N VAL A 208 -14.19 -4.63 -1.88
CA VAL A 208 -15.41 -5.44 -1.95
C VAL A 208 -15.11 -6.78 -1.31
N GLN A 209 -15.47 -6.91 -0.03
CA GLN A 209 -15.28 -8.16 0.71
C GLN A 209 -16.42 -9.13 0.46
N TYR A 210 -16.06 -10.39 0.16
CA TYR A 210 -17.04 -11.44 -0.10
C TYR A 210 -16.72 -12.74 0.61
N ASP A 211 -17.78 -13.45 1.00
CA ASP A 211 -17.73 -14.83 1.49
C ASP A 211 -18.83 -15.62 0.74
N LEU A 212 -18.41 -16.55 -0.12
CA LEU A 212 -19.33 -17.41 -0.86
C LEU A 212 -19.80 -18.61 -0.03
N THR A 213 -19.36 -18.70 1.23
CA THR A 213 -19.89 -19.64 2.20
C THR A 213 -20.82 -18.91 3.17
N PRO A 214 -22.04 -19.42 3.43
CA PRO A 214 -22.92 -18.81 4.41
C PRO A 214 -22.23 -18.72 5.77
N PHE A 215 -22.24 -17.51 6.36
CA PHE A 215 -21.65 -17.33 7.69
C PHE A 215 -22.37 -18.18 8.75
N LEU A 216 -23.71 -18.27 8.67
CA LEU A 216 -24.52 -19.08 9.56
C LEU A 216 -24.90 -20.41 8.92
N PHE A 217 -24.62 -21.51 9.61
CA PHE A 217 -25.11 -22.82 9.25
C PHE A 217 -26.51 -23.04 9.80
N GLU A 218 -27.42 -23.56 9.00
CA GLU A 218 -28.76 -23.98 9.44
C GLU A 218 -28.70 -25.33 10.17
N ALA A 219 -27.99 -25.39 11.30
CA ALA A 219 -27.83 -26.62 12.09
C ALA A 219 -29.17 -27.24 12.55
N GLY A 220 -30.24 -26.43 12.59
CA GLY A 220 -31.60 -26.90 12.83
C GLY A 220 -32.10 -27.94 11.82
N LYS A 221 -31.59 -27.92 10.57
CA LYS A 221 -32.01 -28.84 9.49
C LYS A 221 -31.16 -30.12 9.40
N TRP A 222 -30.10 -30.25 10.20
CA TRP A 222 -29.19 -31.39 10.12
C TRP A 222 -29.78 -32.64 10.76
N ASP A 223 -29.39 -33.82 10.29
CA ASP A 223 -29.71 -35.08 10.96
C ASP A 223 -28.50 -36.02 11.07
N ASP A 224 -28.59 -37.06 11.90
CA ASP A 224 -27.51 -38.05 12.09
C ASP A 224 -27.13 -38.77 10.76
N SER A 225 -28.03 -38.82 9.78
CA SER A 225 -27.76 -39.37 8.42
C SER A 225 -26.81 -38.46 7.63
N LEU A 226 -27.01 -37.14 7.68
CA LEU A 226 -26.12 -36.15 7.09
C LEU A 226 -24.70 -36.30 7.65
N LEU A 227 -24.56 -36.40 8.98
CA LEU A 227 -23.25 -36.58 9.63
C LEU A 227 -22.60 -37.90 9.19
N THR A 228 -23.38 -38.98 9.08
CA THR A 228 -22.91 -40.28 8.59
C THR A 228 -22.39 -40.18 7.15
N ASN A 229 -23.09 -39.46 6.28
CA ASN A 229 -22.69 -39.25 4.89
C ASN A 229 -21.47 -38.34 4.78
N ALA A 230 -21.36 -37.31 5.61
CA ALA A 230 -20.16 -36.46 5.68
C ALA A 230 -18.91 -37.28 6.07
N LEU A 231 -19.01 -38.18 7.05
CA LEU A 231 -17.91 -39.10 7.41
C LEU A 231 -17.49 -40.01 6.25
N LYS A 232 -18.46 -40.53 5.48
CA LYS A 232 -18.19 -41.35 4.29
C LYS A 232 -17.52 -40.53 3.19
N THR A 233 -17.96 -39.28 2.99
CA THR A 233 -17.40 -38.36 1.99
C THR A 233 -15.95 -38.04 2.30
N GLU A 234 -15.62 -37.66 3.54
CA GLU A 234 -14.24 -37.44 3.99
C GLU A 234 -13.38 -38.70 3.77
N ARG A 235 -13.88 -39.88 4.12
CA ARG A 235 -13.17 -41.15 3.91
C ARG A 235 -12.87 -41.39 2.43
N ASN A 236 -13.88 -41.23 1.57
CA ASN A 236 -13.75 -41.49 0.13
C ASN A 236 -12.76 -40.50 -0.51
N TYR A 237 -12.84 -39.22 -0.13
CA TYR A 237 -11.88 -38.20 -0.56
C TYR A 237 -10.43 -38.54 -0.18
N LEU A 238 -10.19 -38.98 1.06
CA LEU A 238 -8.84 -39.36 1.50
C LEU A 238 -8.29 -40.56 0.71
N ILE A 239 -9.15 -41.53 0.38
CA ILE A 239 -8.81 -42.65 -0.48
C ILE A 239 -8.41 -42.15 -1.88
N GLU A 240 -9.25 -41.33 -2.51
CA GLU A 240 -8.99 -40.81 -3.86
C GLU A 240 -7.70 -39.98 -3.92
N ARG A 241 -7.48 -39.09 -2.95
CA ARG A 241 -6.25 -38.29 -2.86
C ARG A 241 -5.01 -39.16 -2.69
N TYR A 242 -5.11 -40.24 -1.93
CA TYR A 242 -4.01 -41.20 -1.76
C TYR A 242 -3.70 -41.93 -3.06
N LEU A 243 -4.74 -42.37 -3.80
CA LEU A 243 -4.58 -43.02 -5.10
C LEU A 243 -3.92 -42.08 -6.11
N GLN A 244 -4.38 -40.83 -6.21
CA GLN A 244 -3.78 -39.81 -7.07
C GLN A 244 -2.30 -39.56 -6.76
N LYS A 245 -1.95 -39.33 -5.48
CA LYS A 245 -0.55 -39.11 -5.07
C LYS A 245 0.38 -40.31 -5.36
N ARG A 246 -0.18 -41.52 -5.45
CA ARG A 246 0.57 -42.76 -5.73
C ARG A 246 0.52 -43.18 -7.19
N GLY A 247 -0.15 -42.41 -8.06
CA GLY A 247 -0.36 -42.78 -9.47
C GLY A 247 -1.15 -44.08 -9.65
N LEU A 248 -1.99 -44.44 -8.68
CA LEU A 248 -2.80 -45.66 -8.71
C LEU A 248 -4.15 -45.41 -9.40
N PRO A 249 -4.73 -46.42 -10.07
CA PRO A 249 -6.02 -46.30 -10.72
C PRO A 249 -7.16 -46.09 -9.70
N THR A 250 -8.32 -45.61 -10.18
CA THR A 250 -9.49 -45.34 -9.35
C THR A 250 -9.94 -46.57 -8.56
N THR A 251 -10.67 -46.34 -7.46
CA THR A 251 -11.12 -47.37 -6.50
C THR A 251 -11.83 -48.56 -7.14
N GLU A 252 -12.48 -48.36 -8.28
CA GLU A 252 -13.20 -49.38 -9.05
C GLU A 252 -12.27 -50.32 -9.83
N LYS A 253 -11.08 -49.83 -10.22
CA LYS A 253 -10.09 -50.56 -11.01
C LYS A 253 -9.02 -51.25 -10.15
N LEU A 254 -9.09 -51.12 -8.83
CA LEU A 254 -8.20 -51.80 -7.88
C LEU A 254 -8.61 -53.25 -7.65
N LYS A 255 -7.64 -54.13 -7.39
CA LYS A 255 -7.91 -55.51 -6.96
C LYS A 255 -8.71 -55.50 -5.63
N PRO A 256 -9.66 -56.43 -5.43
CA PRO A 256 -10.53 -56.45 -4.24
C PRO A 256 -9.76 -56.41 -2.90
N GLU A 257 -8.63 -57.11 -2.82
CA GLU A 257 -7.79 -57.14 -1.62
C GLU A 257 -7.13 -55.79 -1.32
N GLN A 258 -6.62 -55.12 -2.35
CA GLN A 258 -6.03 -53.78 -2.22
C GLN A 258 -7.10 -52.75 -1.82
N ARG A 259 -8.29 -52.84 -2.42
CA ARG A 259 -9.45 -52.01 -2.08
C ARG A 259 -9.83 -52.20 -0.61
N LYS A 260 -9.87 -53.44 -0.12
CA LYS A 260 -10.18 -53.75 1.29
C LYS A 260 -9.11 -53.21 2.24
N LYS A 261 -7.83 -53.36 1.91
CA LYS A 261 -6.70 -52.87 2.73
C LYS A 261 -6.68 -51.34 2.82
N ILE A 262 -6.83 -50.65 1.69
CA ILE A 262 -6.88 -49.18 1.63
C ILE A 262 -8.12 -48.65 2.37
N SER A 263 -9.29 -49.25 2.12
CA SER A 263 -10.52 -48.87 2.83
C SER A 263 -10.41 -49.07 4.34
N ALA A 264 -9.80 -50.18 4.81
CA ALA A 264 -9.59 -50.43 6.23
C ALA A 264 -8.64 -49.38 6.86
N PHE A 265 -7.55 -49.05 6.18
CA PHE A 265 -6.60 -48.02 6.62
C PHE A 265 -7.28 -46.65 6.80
N PHE A 266 -8.05 -46.19 5.82
CA PHE A 266 -8.73 -44.90 5.91
C PHE A 266 -9.95 -44.93 6.86
N THR A 267 -10.58 -46.09 7.06
CA THR A 267 -11.59 -46.25 8.12
C THR A 267 -10.98 -46.06 9.50
N GLN A 268 -9.77 -46.60 9.74
CA GLN A 268 -9.02 -46.38 10.97
C GLN A 268 -8.58 -44.91 11.12
N HIS A 269 -8.24 -44.25 10.01
CA HIS A 269 -7.93 -42.82 9.99
C HIS A 269 -9.14 -41.96 10.43
N ILE A 270 -10.33 -42.26 9.92
CA ILE A 270 -11.58 -41.61 10.35
C ILE A 270 -11.85 -41.86 11.84
N ALA A 271 -11.71 -43.12 12.30
CA ALA A 271 -11.88 -43.46 13.72
C ALA A 271 -10.92 -42.70 14.65
N LYS A 272 -9.70 -42.41 14.17
CA LYS A 272 -8.71 -41.61 14.91
C LYS A 272 -9.07 -40.11 14.94
N ASN A 273 -9.58 -39.57 13.85
CA ASN A 273 -9.85 -38.12 13.71
C ASN A 273 -11.22 -37.68 14.26
N TYR A 274 -12.20 -38.59 14.27
CA TYR A 274 -13.57 -38.38 14.75
C TYR A 274 -14.02 -39.56 15.65
N PRO A 275 -13.33 -39.85 16.77
CA PRO A 275 -13.59 -41.03 17.58
C PRO A 275 -15.01 -41.10 18.16
N CYS A 276 -15.57 -39.96 18.59
CA CYS A 276 -16.93 -39.95 19.13
C CYS A 276 -17.97 -40.20 18.04
N LEU A 277 -17.89 -39.48 16.92
CA LEU A 277 -18.81 -39.66 15.80
C LEU A 277 -18.69 -41.03 15.13
N PHE A 278 -17.46 -41.54 14.97
CA PHE A 278 -17.22 -42.84 14.36
C PHE A 278 -17.84 -43.97 15.20
N HIS A 279 -17.62 -43.97 16.51
CA HIS A 279 -18.15 -45.04 17.36
C HIS A 279 -19.66 -44.96 17.58
N GLN A 280 -20.24 -43.75 17.53
CA GLN A 280 -21.68 -43.53 17.62
C GLN A 280 -22.40 -43.91 16.31
N LEU A 281 -21.96 -43.35 15.17
CA LEU A 281 -22.71 -43.38 13.91
C LEU A 281 -22.27 -44.51 12.97
N ILE A 282 -20.98 -44.84 12.92
CA ILE A 282 -20.42 -45.80 11.96
C ILE A 282 -20.27 -47.19 12.58
N SER A 283 -19.47 -47.33 13.64
CA SER A 283 -19.20 -48.65 14.23
C SER A 283 -20.26 -49.09 15.24
N LYS A 284 -21.08 -48.15 15.74
CA LYS A 284 -22.10 -48.37 16.78
C LYS A 284 -21.57 -49.14 18.00
N LYS A 285 -20.30 -48.92 18.36
CA LYS A 285 -19.59 -49.68 19.42
C LYS A 285 -19.81 -49.09 20.82
N HIS A 286 -20.21 -47.82 20.89
CA HIS A 286 -20.38 -47.09 22.14
C HIS A 286 -21.41 -45.98 21.94
N ASP A 287 -22.28 -45.77 22.93
CA ASP A 287 -23.39 -44.80 22.87
C ASP A 287 -23.07 -43.56 23.73
N PHE A 288 -22.29 -42.64 23.15
CA PHE A 288 -21.87 -41.40 23.79
C PHE A 288 -23.05 -40.48 24.13
N VAL A 289 -24.17 -40.57 23.40
CA VAL A 289 -25.35 -39.74 23.65
C VAL A 289 -25.95 -40.10 25.02
N ARG A 290 -26.07 -41.40 25.30
CA ARG A 290 -26.56 -41.90 26.59
C ARG A 290 -25.65 -41.47 27.75
N ASP A 291 -24.33 -41.50 27.55
CA ASP A 291 -23.36 -41.09 28.58
C ASP A 291 -23.46 -39.59 28.91
N ILE A 292 -23.75 -38.77 27.90
CA ILE A 292 -23.98 -37.32 28.07
C ILE A 292 -25.30 -37.06 28.80
N GLU A 293 -26.38 -37.77 28.45
CA GLU A 293 -27.70 -37.66 29.09
C GLU A 293 -27.69 -38.06 30.57
N GLN A 294 -26.80 -38.98 30.97
CA GLN A 294 -26.67 -39.47 32.35
C GLN A 294 -25.74 -38.61 33.24
N GLU A 295 -25.48 -37.35 32.87
CA GLU A 295 -24.64 -36.36 33.58
C GLU A 295 -23.18 -36.80 33.85
N LYS A 296 -22.64 -37.80 33.15
CA LYS A 296 -21.31 -38.33 33.50
C LYS A 296 -20.12 -37.49 33.00
N GLU A 297 -20.17 -36.85 31.82
CA GLU A 297 -18.96 -36.23 31.26
C GLU A 297 -19.19 -35.01 30.34
N GLY A 298 -19.20 -33.79 30.91
CA GLY A 298 -19.24 -32.54 30.12
C GLY A 298 -18.07 -32.38 29.13
N LYS A 299 -16.95 -33.08 29.36
CA LYS A 299 -15.82 -33.16 28.42
C LYS A 299 -16.17 -33.92 27.14
N VAL A 300 -16.94 -34.99 27.24
CA VAL A 300 -17.37 -35.82 26.09
C VAL A 300 -18.36 -35.06 25.23
N ARG A 301 -19.33 -34.35 25.84
CA ARG A 301 -20.25 -33.46 25.11
C ARG A 301 -19.49 -32.42 24.27
N ASN A 302 -18.54 -31.71 24.88
CA ASN A 302 -17.74 -30.72 24.18
C ASN A 302 -16.91 -31.34 23.05
N LYS A 303 -16.34 -32.53 23.27
CA LYS A 303 -15.59 -33.24 22.23
C LYS A 303 -16.48 -33.65 21.05
N LEU A 304 -17.69 -34.16 21.32
CA LEU A 304 -18.66 -34.52 20.30
C LEU A 304 -19.06 -33.29 19.45
N ILE A 305 -19.39 -32.16 20.09
CA ILE A 305 -19.71 -30.90 19.40
C ILE A 305 -18.56 -30.45 18.49
N GLN A 306 -17.32 -30.49 19.00
CA GLN A 306 -16.13 -30.11 18.23
C GLN A 306 -15.87 -31.04 17.04
N GLU A 307 -16.12 -32.35 17.19
CA GLU A 307 -16.05 -33.29 16.06
C GLU A 307 -17.11 -32.99 15.00
N VAL A 308 -18.34 -32.63 15.38
CA VAL A 308 -19.40 -32.22 14.44
C VAL A 308 -19.00 -30.95 13.69
N ILE A 309 -18.56 -29.90 14.39
CA ILE A 309 -18.08 -28.65 13.79
C ILE A 309 -16.98 -28.93 12.76
N LYS A 310 -15.94 -29.66 13.19
CA LYS A 310 -14.79 -30.00 12.35
C LYS A 310 -15.22 -30.78 11.11
N LEU A 311 -16.08 -31.79 11.27
CA LEU A 311 -16.58 -32.61 10.18
C LEU A 311 -17.38 -31.78 9.17
N MET A 312 -18.25 -30.90 9.64
CA MET A 312 -19.15 -30.13 8.78
C MET A 312 -18.42 -29.01 8.04
N LYS A 313 -17.47 -28.31 8.68
CA LYS A 313 -16.55 -27.39 7.98
C LYS A 313 -15.82 -28.11 6.85
N ARG A 314 -15.27 -29.28 7.17
CA ARG A 314 -14.52 -30.09 6.20
C ARG A 314 -15.41 -30.61 5.07
N ASN A 315 -16.63 -31.04 5.38
CA ASN A 315 -17.59 -31.51 4.39
C ASN A 315 -17.94 -30.40 3.39
N LEU A 316 -18.17 -29.18 3.87
CA LEU A 316 -18.42 -28.02 3.01
C LEU A 316 -17.24 -27.74 2.06
N GLU A 317 -16.00 -27.77 2.57
CA GLU A 317 -14.79 -27.63 1.75
C GLU A 317 -14.72 -28.69 0.65
N LEU A 318 -15.10 -29.94 0.95
CA LEU A 318 -15.03 -31.04 -0.01
C LEU A 318 -16.15 -31.02 -1.05
N THR A 319 -17.38 -30.71 -0.65
CA THR A 319 -18.54 -30.79 -1.55
C THR A 319 -18.70 -29.56 -2.42
N SER A 320 -18.21 -28.40 -1.98
CA SER A 320 -18.55 -27.12 -2.59
C SER A 320 -17.36 -26.37 -3.20
N SER A 321 -16.11 -26.84 -3.03
CA SER A 321 -14.92 -26.09 -3.47
C SER A 321 -14.90 -25.74 -4.97
N ALA A 322 -15.29 -26.67 -5.86
CA ALA A 322 -15.31 -26.42 -7.30
C ALA A 322 -16.39 -25.38 -7.67
N ALA A 323 -17.59 -25.52 -7.12
CA ALA A 323 -18.70 -24.59 -7.33
C ALA A 323 -18.38 -23.20 -6.76
N ILE A 324 -17.79 -23.12 -5.57
CA ILE A 324 -17.35 -21.85 -4.96
C ILE A 324 -16.35 -21.13 -5.86
N LYS A 325 -15.38 -21.86 -6.44
CA LYS A 325 -14.38 -21.26 -7.34
C LYS A 325 -15.01 -20.73 -8.64
N GLU A 326 -15.98 -21.44 -9.19
CA GLU A 326 -16.74 -20.97 -10.36
C GLU A 326 -17.53 -19.70 -10.03
N GLN A 327 -18.27 -19.71 -8.91
CA GLN A 327 -19.03 -18.56 -8.42
C GLN A 327 -18.12 -17.35 -8.11
N GLU A 328 -16.92 -17.59 -7.59
CA GLU A 328 -15.92 -16.55 -7.33
C GLU A 328 -15.47 -15.86 -8.61
N ASN A 329 -15.19 -16.63 -9.67
CA ASN A 329 -14.81 -16.07 -10.97
C ASN A 329 -15.94 -15.20 -11.55
N LEU A 330 -17.19 -15.66 -11.45
CA LEU A 330 -18.35 -14.89 -11.91
C LEU A 330 -18.56 -13.60 -11.09
N LEU A 331 -18.37 -13.67 -9.76
CA LEU A 331 -18.45 -12.48 -8.90
C LEU A 331 -17.36 -11.46 -9.25
N LYS A 332 -16.11 -11.91 -9.42
CA LYS A 332 -14.99 -11.05 -9.86
C LYS A 332 -15.26 -10.41 -11.21
N GLN A 333 -15.74 -11.17 -12.19
CA GLN A 333 -16.14 -10.66 -13.50
C GLN A 333 -17.22 -9.57 -13.37
N ARG A 334 -18.19 -9.77 -12.49
CA ARG A 334 -19.24 -8.79 -12.25
C ARG A 334 -18.71 -7.52 -11.61
N ILE A 335 -17.84 -7.62 -10.59
CA ILE A 335 -17.21 -6.46 -9.95
C ILE A 335 -16.42 -5.64 -10.99
N THR A 336 -15.66 -6.29 -11.88
CA THR A 336 -14.97 -5.62 -12.99
C THR A 336 -15.95 -4.89 -13.92
N LYS A 337 -17.04 -5.55 -14.34
CA LYS A 337 -18.06 -4.90 -15.19
C LYS A 337 -18.70 -3.68 -14.53
N VAL A 338 -18.96 -3.72 -13.22
CA VAL A 338 -19.47 -2.58 -12.45
C VAL A 338 -18.44 -1.45 -12.42
N GLN A 339 -17.17 -1.74 -12.12
CA GLN A 339 -16.09 -0.75 -12.15
C GLN A 339 -15.98 -0.08 -13.53
N ASP A 340 -15.91 -0.87 -14.61
CA ASP A 340 -15.77 -0.36 -15.97
C ASP A 340 -16.95 0.52 -16.40
N TYR A 341 -18.16 0.19 -15.96
CA TYR A 341 -19.34 1.04 -16.19
C TYR A 341 -19.24 2.36 -15.42
N VAL A 342 -18.96 2.30 -14.12
CA VAL A 342 -18.89 3.50 -13.26
C VAL A 342 -17.76 4.42 -13.69
N GLN A 343 -16.58 3.88 -14.04
CA GLN A 343 -15.45 4.68 -14.50
C GLN A 343 -15.72 5.36 -15.86
N ARG A 344 -16.51 4.74 -16.75
CA ARG A 344 -16.95 5.38 -17.99
C ARG A 344 -17.96 6.50 -17.74
N LYS A 345 -18.86 6.31 -16.77
CA LYS A 345 -19.90 7.29 -16.43
C LYS A 345 -19.35 8.47 -15.62
N PHE A 346 -18.45 8.22 -14.67
CA PHE A 346 -17.87 9.19 -13.73
C PHE A 346 -16.34 9.16 -13.79
N PRO A 347 -15.70 9.57 -14.90
CA PRO A 347 -14.25 9.48 -15.02
C PRO A 347 -13.50 10.33 -13.98
N GLU A 348 -14.08 11.48 -13.59
CA GLU A 348 -13.47 12.39 -12.61
C GLU A 348 -13.47 11.81 -11.19
N ALA A 349 -14.27 10.79 -10.91
CA ALA A 349 -14.34 10.15 -9.59
C ALA A 349 -13.22 9.13 -9.34
N GLU A 350 -12.45 8.77 -10.38
CA GLU A 350 -11.35 7.78 -10.35
C GLU A 350 -11.62 6.57 -9.43
N VAL A 351 -12.46 5.64 -9.91
CA VAL A 351 -12.97 4.51 -9.11
C VAL A 351 -12.14 3.24 -9.30
N TYR A 352 -11.76 2.60 -8.19
CA TYR A 352 -11.13 1.27 -8.18
C TYR A 352 -11.82 0.34 -7.18
N LEU A 353 -12.22 -0.85 -7.65
CA LEU A 353 -12.84 -1.90 -6.84
C LEU A 353 -11.87 -3.06 -6.67
N PHE A 354 -11.55 -3.38 -5.42
CA PHE A 354 -10.65 -4.48 -5.08
C PHE A 354 -11.43 -5.65 -4.47
N PRO A 355 -11.67 -6.74 -5.23
CA PRO A 355 -12.39 -7.90 -4.73
C PRO A 355 -11.50 -8.78 -3.85
N PHE A 356 -11.84 -8.96 -2.57
CA PHE A 356 -11.12 -9.86 -1.67
C PHE A 356 -12.05 -10.86 -0.98
N SER A 357 -11.62 -12.12 -0.97
CA SER A 357 -12.28 -13.10 -0.13
C SER A 357 -11.97 -12.78 1.34
N VAL A 358 -12.94 -12.98 2.23
CA VAL A 358 -12.68 -12.80 3.67
C VAL A 358 -11.59 -13.77 4.16
N SER A 359 -11.38 -14.90 3.47
CA SER A 359 -10.26 -15.80 3.76
C SER A 359 -8.89 -15.20 3.43
N ASP A 360 -8.77 -14.41 2.36
CA ASP A 360 -7.51 -13.73 2.00
C ASP A 360 -7.22 -12.60 2.96
N PHE A 361 -8.26 -11.81 3.29
CA PHE A 361 -8.16 -10.74 4.27
C PHE A 361 -7.66 -11.26 5.63
N ARG A 362 -8.23 -12.37 6.14
CA ARG A 362 -7.78 -13.01 7.40
C ARG A 362 -6.33 -13.47 7.39
N ARG A 363 -5.74 -13.67 6.21
CA ARG A 363 -4.32 -14.03 6.04
C ARG A 363 -3.44 -12.81 5.77
N GLY A 364 -4.04 -11.63 5.60
CA GLY A 364 -3.34 -10.41 5.20
C GLY A 364 -2.84 -10.46 3.75
N TYR A 365 -3.45 -11.27 2.88
CA TYR A 365 -2.99 -11.44 1.50
C TYR A 365 -3.78 -10.54 0.54
N PHE A 366 -3.12 -9.51 -0.03
CA PHE A 366 -3.73 -8.49 -0.89
C PHE A 366 -3.25 -8.56 -2.35
N GLY A 367 -3.11 -9.78 -2.86
CA GLY A 367 -2.58 -10.06 -4.20
C GLY A 367 -1.06 -10.09 -4.21
N SER A 368 -0.46 -9.90 -5.40
CA SER A 368 1.00 -9.96 -5.60
C SER A 368 1.50 -8.74 -6.34
N THR A 369 2.70 -8.24 -5.97
CA THR A 369 3.41 -7.23 -6.76
C THR A 369 3.64 -7.73 -8.20
N LEU A 370 3.71 -9.04 -8.41
CA LEU A 370 3.85 -9.65 -9.74
C LEU A 370 2.63 -9.39 -10.65
N GLU A 371 1.48 -9.07 -10.07
CA GLU A 371 0.22 -8.79 -10.77
C GLU A 371 -0.07 -7.28 -10.82
N SER A 372 0.21 -6.55 -9.75
CA SER A 372 -0.04 -5.11 -9.65
C SER A 372 1.05 -4.37 -8.86
N LYS A 373 1.50 -3.21 -9.38
CA LYS A 373 2.42 -2.30 -8.68
C LYS A 373 1.84 -1.68 -7.40
N GLU A 374 0.53 -1.79 -7.20
CA GLU A 374 -0.16 -1.29 -6.01
C GLU A 374 -0.31 -2.38 -4.94
N SER A 375 -0.17 -3.66 -5.31
CA SER A 375 -0.22 -4.77 -4.36
C SER A 375 1.11 -4.94 -3.64
N SER A 376 1.08 -4.90 -2.30
CA SER A 376 2.23 -5.13 -1.44
C SER A 376 2.70 -6.59 -1.41
N GLY A 377 2.02 -7.50 -2.09
CA GLY A 377 2.36 -8.92 -2.04
C GLY A 377 2.30 -9.48 -0.62
N GLY A 378 3.24 -10.37 -0.30
CA GLY A 378 3.45 -10.87 1.06
C GLY A 378 4.24 -9.93 1.98
N ALA A 379 4.54 -8.68 1.56
CA ALA A 379 5.42 -7.79 2.32
C ALA A 379 4.91 -7.53 3.74
N TYR A 380 3.64 -7.15 3.88
CA TYR A 380 3.07 -6.69 5.14
C TYR A 380 2.16 -7.72 5.82
N GLU A 381 1.60 -8.69 5.11
CA GLU A 381 0.58 -9.62 5.63
C GLU A 381 -0.42 -8.94 6.59
N LEU A 382 -0.55 -9.41 7.83
CA LEU A 382 -1.47 -8.87 8.84
C LEU A 382 -1.08 -7.47 9.35
N ILE A 383 0.19 -7.06 9.20
CA ILE A 383 0.61 -5.68 9.46
C ILE A 383 -0.16 -4.74 8.53
N LEU A 384 -0.43 -5.20 7.31
CA LEU A 384 -1.19 -4.41 6.34
C LEU A 384 -2.61 -4.14 6.85
N ASN A 385 -3.31 -5.15 7.36
CA ASN A 385 -4.68 -5.02 7.88
C ASN A 385 -4.77 -4.04 9.05
N TYR A 386 -3.83 -4.16 9.99
CA TYR A 386 -3.97 -3.56 11.31
C TYR A 386 -3.22 -2.24 11.46
N ASP A 387 -2.26 -2.00 10.59
CA ASP A 387 -1.43 -0.82 10.62
C ASP A 387 -1.51 -0.01 9.33
N THR A 388 -1.35 -0.64 8.15
CA THR A 388 -1.11 0.09 6.89
C THR A 388 -2.36 0.51 6.12
N LEU A 389 -3.27 -0.43 5.80
CA LEU A 389 -4.49 -0.19 5.01
C LEU A 389 -5.61 0.47 5.80
N MET A 390 -5.50 0.47 7.14
CA MET A 390 -6.46 1.04 8.09
C MET A 390 -7.83 0.33 8.01
N PRO A 391 -8.64 0.28 9.09
CA PRO A 391 -10.06 -0.02 8.90
C PRO A 391 -10.66 1.17 8.16
N GLY A 392 -10.94 0.98 6.87
CA GLY A 392 -11.69 1.94 6.08
C GLY A 392 -13.07 2.21 6.65
N ILE A 393 -13.75 3.20 6.09
CA ILE A 393 -15.16 3.44 6.39
C ILE A 393 -16.02 2.37 5.72
N PHE A 394 -16.92 1.77 6.48
CA PHE A 394 -17.88 0.79 6.01
C PHE A 394 -19.10 1.52 5.49
N PHE A 395 -19.31 1.49 4.17
CA PHE A 395 -20.50 2.09 3.56
C PHE A 395 -21.74 1.20 3.74
N THR A 396 -21.55 -0.06 4.13
CA THR A 396 -22.60 -1.00 4.51
C THR A 396 -22.72 -1.10 6.03
N SER A 397 -23.85 -1.60 6.54
CA SER A 397 -24.09 -1.71 7.99
C SER A 397 -23.34 -2.87 8.67
N SER A 398 -22.29 -3.40 8.02
CA SER A 398 -21.56 -4.57 8.50
C SER A 398 -20.62 -4.20 9.64
N ILE A 399 -20.58 -5.03 10.69
CA ILE A 399 -19.78 -4.79 11.89
C ILE A 399 -18.66 -5.83 11.99
N PRO A 400 -17.37 -5.43 11.97
CA PRO A 400 -16.28 -6.38 12.15
C PRO A 400 -16.26 -6.96 13.54
N ILE A 401 -16.29 -8.29 13.63
CA ILE A 401 -16.45 -9.01 14.89
C ILE A 401 -15.36 -8.70 15.92
N HIS A 402 -14.18 -8.29 15.49
CA HIS A 402 -13.05 -7.95 16.36
C HIS A 402 -13.28 -6.68 17.22
N PHE A 403 -14.31 -5.89 16.94
CA PHE A 403 -14.77 -4.81 17.83
C PHE A 403 -15.68 -5.32 18.94
N LEU A 404 -16.31 -6.48 18.77
CA LEU A 404 -17.35 -7.00 19.65
C LEU A 404 -16.90 -8.23 20.46
N ILE A 405 -15.60 -8.54 20.43
CA ILE A 405 -15.01 -9.61 21.24
C ILE A 405 -14.03 -9.03 22.25
N PRO A 406 -13.98 -9.57 23.49
CA PRO A 406 -13.01 -9.15 24.47
C PRO A 406 -11.56 -9.28 23.98
N PRO A 407 -10.65 -8.38 24.41
CA PRO A 407 -9.23 -8.45 24.07
C PRO A 407 -8.58 -9.79 24.38
N GLU A 408 -9.00 -10.46 25.47
CA GLU A 408 -8.44 -11.76 25.85
C GLU A 408 -8.76 -12.88 24.85
N ILE A 409 -9.93 -12.80 24.20
CA ILE A 409 -10.33 -13.73 23.14
C ILE A 409 -9.71 -13.30 21.80
N ASN A 410 -9.73 -12.01 21.48
CA ASN A 410 -9.17 -11.46 20.25
C ASN A 410 -7.66 -11.71 20.13
N ASN A 411 -6.91 -11.66 21.23
CA ASN A 411 -5.48 -11.94 21.27
C ASN A 411 -5.12 -13.43 21.25
N ASN A 412 -6.12 -14.34 21.22
CA ASN A 412 -5.89 -15.77 21.19
C ASN A 412 -6.62 -16.41 20.00
N LEU A 413 -5.88 -16.68 18.92
CA LEU A 413 -6.43 -17.26 17.68
C LEU A 413 -7.31 -18.49 17.94
N GLN A 414 -6.88 -19.44 18.78
CA GLN A 414 -7.65 -20.65 19.04
C GLN A 414 -8.98 -20.37 19.76
N GLN A 415 -9.00 -19.38 20.66
CA GLN A 415 -10.22 -18.99 21.37
C GLN A 415 -11.16 -18.20 20.47
N CYS A 416 -10.61 -17.29 19.67
CA CYS A 416 -11.37 -16.54 18.67
C CYS A 416 -12.04 -17.50 17.68
N GLU A 417 -11.27 -18.36 17.00
CA GLU A 417 -11.80 -19.35 16.04
C GLU A 417 -12.88 -20.24 16.66
N LYS A 418 -12.68 -20.67 17.91
CA LYS A 418 -13.66 -21.49 18.63
C LYS A 418 -14.95 -20.72 18.93
N LEU A 419 -14.85 -19.45 19.35
CA LEU A 419 -16.01 -18.60 19.58
C LEU A 419 -16.76 -18.34 18.27
N ILE A 420 -16.03 -18.03 17.19
CA ILE A 420 -16.59 -17.83 15.85
C ILE A 420 -17.32 -19.08 15.39
N ASP A 421 -16.74 -20.27 15.51
CA ASP A 421 -17.41 -21.51 15.16
C ASP A 421 -18.71 -21.68 15.96
N TYR A 422 -18.71 -21.39 17.26
CA TYR A 422 -19.92 -21.47 18.07
C TYR A 422 -21.04 -20.53 17.61
N LEU A 423 -20.69 -19.36 17.09
CA LEU A 423 -21.65 -18.43 16.52
C LEU A 423 -22.15 -18.91 15.15
N ARG A 424 -21.24 -19.32 14.27
CA ARG A 424 -21.55 -19.83 12.93
C ARG A 424 -22.49 -21.02 12.97
N PHE A 425 -22.32 -21.90 13.95
CA PHE A 425 -23.17 -23.08 14.15
C PHE A 425 -24.37 -22.83 15.09
N GLN A 426 -24.64 -21.58 15.48
CA GLN A 426 -25.76 -21.19 16.35
C GLN A 426 -25.77 -21.91 17.70
N LEU A 427 -24.59 -22.28 18.21
CA LEU A 427 -24.41 -22.95 19.50
C LEU A 427 -24.38 -21.95 20.68
N LEU A 428 -24.11 -20.68 20.37
CA LEU A 428 -24.15 -19.55 21.29
C LEU A 428 -24.88 -18.38 20.61
N ASP A 429 -25.75 -17.71 21.36
CA ASP A 429 -26.38 -16.46 20.93
C ASP A 429 -26.23 -15.40 22.04
N PHE A 430 -25.19 -14.57 21.88
CA PHE A 430 -24.95 -13.41 22.72
C PHE A 430 -24.86 -12.10 21.94
N TYR A 431 -24.84 -12.16 20.60
CA TYR A 431 -24.89 -10.98 19.75
C TYR A 431 -26.32 -10.50 19.50
N GLY A 432 -27.34 -11.33 19.76
CA GLY A 432 -28.74 -10.95 19.68
C GLY A 432 -29.06 -10.32 18.31
N PRO A 433 -29.47 -9.03 18.25
CA PRO A 433 -29.86 -8.38 17.00
C PRO A 433 -28.73 -8.22 15.98
N TYR A 434 -27.46 -8.34 16.38
CA TYR A 434 -26.32 -8.07 15.50
C TYR A 434 -25.91 -9.24 14.60
N CYS A 435 -26.43 -10.45 14.84
CA CYS A 435 -25.95 -11.67 14.17
C CYS A 435 -25.96 -11.60 12.63
N HIS A 436 -26.91 -10.88 12.05
CA HIS A 436 -27.04 -10.68 10.60
C HIS A 436 -26.14 -9.58 10.03
N GLN A 437 -25.47 -8.79 10.89
CA GLN A 437 -24.59 -7.68 10.51
C GLN A 437 -23.11 -8.01 10.70
N LEU A 438 -22.76 -9.13 11.34
CA LEU A 438 -21.36 -9.44 11.66
C LEU A 438 -20.56 -9.81 10.42
N THR A 439 -19.40 -9.19 10.23
CA THR A 439 -18.38 -9.68 9.30
C THR A 439 -17.19 -10.25 10.06
N HIS A 440 -16.71 -11.43 9.65
CA HIS A 440 -15.58 -12.09 10.27
C HIS A 440 -14.29 -11.81 9.50
N GLN A 441 -13.75 -10.61 9.69
CA GLN A 441 -12.46 -10.19 9.13
C GLN A 441 -11.24 -10.81 9.83
N GLY A 442 -11.46 -11.73 10.78
CA GLY A 442 -10.41 -12.35 11.58
C GLY A 442 -10.17 -11.65 12.92
N HIS A 443 -9.37 -12.30 13.77
CA HIS A 443 -8.87 -11.72 15.01
C HIS A 443 -7.83 -10.63 14.74
N THR A 444 -7.83 -9.55 15.54
CA THR A 444 -6.88 -8.43 15.48
C THR A 444 -5.91 -8.49 16.68
N PRO A 445 -5.07 -9.53 16.79
CA PRO A 445 -4.24 -9.68 17.97
C PRO A 445 -3.22 -8.53 18.04
N ASN A 446 -2.73 -8.25 19.25
CA ASN A 446 -1.50 -7.50 19.42
C ASN A 446 -0.42 -8.19 18.59
N LEU A 447 0.11 -7.51 17.57
CA LEU A 447 1.13 -8.08 16.69
C LEU A 447 2.40 -8.32 17.52
N ASP A 448 2.80 -9.58 17.64
CA ASP A 448 4.04 -9.96 18.30
C ASP A 448 5.22 -9.35 17.52
N ILE A 449 6.22 -8.84 18.23
CA ILE A 449 7.46 -8.31 17.64
C ILE A 449 8.10 -9.37 16.74
N ASN A 450 8.04 -10.66 17.10
CA ASN A 450 8.56 -11.72 16.23
C ASN A 450 7.73 -11.89 14.94
N TYR A 451 6.43 -11.60 14.98
CA TYR A 451 5.60 -11.62 13.78
C TYR A 451 5.97 -10.45 12.87
N VAL A 452 6.08 -9.23 13.42
CA VAL A 452 6.53 -8.06 12.68
C VAL A 452 7.90 -8.35 12.07
N ALA A 453 8.88 -8.74 12.89
CA ALA A 453 10.25 -9.01 12.47
C ALA A 453 10.39 -10.04 11.34
N LYS A 454 9.50 -11.04 11.23
CA LYS A 454 9.51 -11.99 10.09
C LYS A 454 9.18 -11.36 8.74
N HIS A 455 8.53 -10.20 8.74
CA HIS A 455 8.06 -9.48 7.55
C HIS A 455 8.93 -8.27 7.19
N TYR A 456 10.19 -8.23 7.63
CA TYR A 456 11.06 -7.06 7.40
C TYR A 456 11.40 -6.79 5.95
N THR A 457 11.12 -7.71 5.03
CA THR A 457 11.22 -7.43 3.59
C THR A 457 10.29 -6.28 3.15
N ALA A 458 9.27 -5.95 3.95
CA ALA A 458 8.43 -4.76 3.78
C ALA A 458 9.22 -3.45 3.68
N VAL A 459 10.40 -3.34 4.30
CA VAL A 459 11.22 -2.12 4.20
C VAL A 459 11.64 -1.83 2.75
N TYR A 460 11.86 -2.87 1.96
CA TYR A 460 12.23 -2.75 0.56
C TYR A 460 11.01 -2.45 -0.32
N TRP A 461 9.84 -2.94 0.04
CA TRP A 461 8.60 -2.53 -0.61
C TRP A 461 8.38 -1.02 -0.48
N GLU A 462 8.63 -0.44 0.70
CA GLU A 462 8.57 1.02 0.86
C GLU A 462 9.62 1.74 0.01
N ALA A 463 10.80 1.15 -0.22
CA ALA A 463 11.79 1.71 -1.14
C ALA A 463 11.29 1.72 -2.59
N PHE A 464 10.60 0.64 -3.01
CA PHE A 464 9.93 0.57 -4.30
C PHE A 464 8.84 1.65 -4.43
N LYS A 465 7.98 1.82 -3.43
CA LYS A 465 6.94 2.88 -3.43
C LYS A 465 7.55 4.28 -3.40
N ALA A 466 8.59 4.50 -2.61
CA ALA A 466 9.30 5.77 -2.57
C ALA A 466 9.84 6.17 -3.95
N SER A 467 10.40 5.21 -4.70
CA SER A 467 10.97 5.46 -6.03
C SER A 467 9.95 5.98 -7.07
N SER A 468 8.65 5.85 -6.80
CA SER A 468 7.55 6.35 -7.64
C SER A 468 7.12 7.79 -7.33
N GLY A 469 7.85 8.50 -6.45
CA GLY A 469 7.59 9.91 -6.11
C GLY A 469 7.00 10.12 -4.71
N ASN A 470 6.67 9.06 -3.98
CA ASN A 470 5.98 9.16 -2.69
C ASN A 470 6.91 8.98 -1.47
N LEU A 471 8.12 9.55 -1.55
CA LEU A 471 9.16 9.39 -0.53
C LEU A 471 8.70 9.81 0.88
N PRO A 472 8.00 10.94 1.11
CA PRO A 472 7.57 11.31 2.46
C PRO A 472 6.66 10.25 3.09
N LYS A 473 5.64 9.77 2.36
CA LYS A 473 4.73 8.72 2.85
C LYS A 473 5.47 7.41 3.09
N ALA A 474 6.38 7.02 2.20
CA ALA A 474 7.17 5.80 2.35
C ALA A 474 8.10 5.87 3.56
N THR A 475 8.71 7.03 3.84
CA THR A 475 9.50 7.24 5.05
C THR A 475 8.63 7.15 6.31
N LEU A 476 7.42 7.72 6.33
CA LEU A 476 6.48 7.57 7.44
C LEU A 476 6.12 6.10 7.69
N ASN A 477 5.83 5.34 6.63
CA ASN A 477 5.53 3.90 6.73
C ASN A 477 6.74 3.08 7.22
N LEU A 478 7.95 3.41 6.77
CA LEU A 478 9.17 2.74 7.20
C LEU A 478 9.47 2.98 8.69
N LEU A 479 9.42 4.24 9.13
CA LEU A 479 9.58 4.59 10.55
C LEU A 479 8.48 3.95 11.40
N ARG A 480 7.28 3.83 10.85
CA ARG A 480 6.17 3.15 11.52
C ARG A 480 6.45 1.66 11.70
N TYR A 481 6.98 1.01 10.66
CA TYR A 481 7.43 -0.37 10.72
C TYR A 481 8.56 -0.55 11.76
N GLU A 482 9.55 0.34 11.77
CA GLU A 482 10.63 0.34 12.77
C GLU A 482 10.05 0.42 14.20
N MET A 483 9.12 1.33 14.43
CA MET A 483 8.46 1.53 15.72
C MET A 483 7.64 0.32 16.17
N LEU A 484 7.06 -0.47 15.25
CA LEU A 484 6.36 -1.72 15.59
C LEU A 484 7.31 -2.81 16.13
N LEU A 485 8.62 -2.66 15.94
CA LEU A 485 9.62 -3.54 16.57
C LEU A 485 9.97 -3.13 18.01
N GLU A 486 9.37 -2.05 18.53
CA GLU A 486 9.59 -1.57 19.89
C GLU A 486 8.52 -2.07 20.87
N GLY A 487 8.95 -2.65 22.00
CA GLY A 487 8.01 -3.23 22.96
C GLY A 487 7.10 -2.23 23.68
N GLN A 488 7.59 -1.02 23.94
CA GLN A 488 6.86 -0.02 24.72
C GLN A 488 5.83 0.74 23.86
N VAL A 489 6.27 1.21 22.68
CA VAL A 489 5.49 2.09 21.79
C VAL A 489 4.90 1.37 20.57
N GLY A 490 5.23 0.09 20.34
CA GLY A 490 4.78 -0.71 19.19
C GLY A 490 3.31 -1.13 19.23
N LYS A 491 2.40 -0.17 19.40
CA LYS A 491 0.95 -0.36 19.22
C LYS A 491 0.63 -0.24 17.74
N THR A 492 -0.29 -1.04 17.22
CA THR A 492 -0.86 -0.93 15.87
C THR A 492 -1.93 0.15 15.80
N ILE A 493 -2.25 0.64 14.59
CA ILE A 493 -3.31 1.66 14.44
C ILE A 493 -4.67 1.15 14.91
N ILE A 494 -5.04 -0.11 14.68
CA ILE A 494 -6.30 -0.66 15.21
C ILE A 494 -6.37 -0.66 16.74
N GLN A 495 -5.23 -0.85 17.43
CA GLN A 495 -5.18 -0.73 18.89
C GLN A 495 -5.37 0.72 19.32
N LEU A 496 -4.74 1.68 18.63
CA LEU A 496 -4.91 3.10 18.91
C LEU A 496 -6.32 3.62 18.58
N ILE A 497 -7.02 3.04 17.60
CA ILE A 497 -8.42 3.38 17.34
C ILE A 497 -9.29 2.95 18.53
N LYS A 498 -9.08 1.74 19.05
CA LYS A 498 -9.86 1.22 20.19
C LYS A 498 -9.50 1.93 21.50
N GLU A 499 -8.24 2.32 21.67
CA GLU A 499 -7.70 2.94 22.87
C GLU A 499 -6.71 4.08 22.50
N PRO A 500 -7.21 5.29 22.14
CA PRO A 500 -6.40 6.38 21.58
C PRO A 500 -5.41 7.03 22.55
N TYR A 501 -5.59 6.79 23.86
CA TYR A 501 -4.79 7.37 24.93
C TYR A 501 -3.59 6.49 25.34
N LEU A 502 -3.38 5.32 24.69
CA LEU A 502 -2.35 4.34 25.06
C LEU A 502 -0.91 4.87 25.06
N LEU A 503 -0.64 5.97 24.37
CA LEU A 503 0.69 6.56 24.26
C LEU A 503 0.83 7.87 25.05
N ASP A 504 -0.25 8.35 25.68
CA ASP A 504 -0.28 9.68 26.31
C ASP A 504 0.58 9.72 27.57
N GLU A 505 0.74 8.59 28.26
CA GLU A 505 1.58 8.47 29.45
C GLU A 505 3.03 8.89 29.20
N PHE A 506 3.54 8.67 27.98
CA PHE A 506 4.90 9.07 27.61
C PHE A 506 5.06 10.58 27.48
N VAL A 507 3.96 11.29 27.20
CA VAL A 507 3.92 12.75 27.11
C VAL A 507 3.76 13.37 28.49
N THR A 508 2.83 12.87 29.31
CA THR A 508 2.48 13.46 30.61
C THR A 508 3.53 13.24 31.70
N ASN A 509 4.39 12.22 31.57
CA ASN A 509 5.42 11.92 32.57
C ASN A 509 6.70 12.79 32.42
N GLN A 510 6.74 13.73 31.48
CA GLN A 510 7.88 14.63 31.26
C GLN A 510 7.89 15.87 32.18
N ASN A 511 7.54 15.70 33.46
CA ASN A 511 7.61 16.76 34.47
C ASN A 511 9.08 17.14 34.74
N GLY A 512 9.66 18.00 33.90
CA GLY A 512 11.03 18.50 34.11
C GLY A 512 11.70 19.24 32.95
N ALA A 513 11.14 19.23 31.73
CA ALA A 513 11.65 20.08 30.65
C ALA A 513 11.08 21.51 30.82
N THR A 514 11.94 22.44 31.22
CA THR A 514 11.63 23.87 31.33
C THR A 514 11.06 24.40 30.01
N GLU A 515 9.98 25.18 30.09
CA GLU A 515 9.28 25.85 28.97
C GLU A 515 10.19 26.76 28.12
N ASP A 516 11.42 27.05 28.56
CA ASP A 516 12.34 28.00 27.93
C ASP A 516 13.19 27.45 26.77
N GLU A 517 13.22 26.13 26.52
CA GLU A 517 13.83 25.54 25.29
C GLU A 517 12.79 25.14 24.23
N ALA A 518 11.50 25.31 24.52
CA ALA A 518 10.37 24.82 23.72
C ALA A 518 9.91 25.80 22.60
N GLY A 519 10.65 26.88 22.36
CA GLY A 519 10.17 28.01 21.55
C GLY A 519 10.05 27.79 20.03
N GLU A 520 10.69 26.77 19.45
CA GLU A 520 10.73 26.60 17.99
C GLU A 520 10.13 25.29 17.45
N ASN A 521 10.03 24.23 18.26
CA ASN A 521 9.66 22.89 17.79
C ASN A 521 8.29 22.41 18.29
N PHE A 522 7.48 21.85 17.38
CA PHE A 522 6.17 21.28 17.70
C PHE A 522 6.31 20.08 18.64
N SER A 523 5.81 20.22 19.87
CA SER A 523 5.98 19.22 20.93
C SER A 523 4.89 18.14 20.91
N PRO A 524 5.15 16.93 21.46
CA PRO A 524 4.10 15.93 21.67
C PRO A 524 2.92 16.42 22.53
N ALA A 525 3.14 17.34 23.48
CA ALA A 525 2.06 17.89 24.31
C ALA A 525 1.04 18.70 23.48
N SER A 526 1.52 19.39 22.44
CA SER A 526 0.66 20.12 21.50
C SER A 526 -0.29 19.20 20.72
N LEU A 527 0.03 17.92 20.55
CA LEU A 527 -0.89 16.94 19.95
C LEU A 527 -2.11 16.71 20.85
N LEU A 528 -1.90 16.58 22.15
CA LEU A 528 -2.99 16.34 23.11
C LEU A 528 -3.94 17.53 23.17
N GLN A 529 -3.39 18.75 23.12
CA GLN A 529 -4.20 19.98 23.04
C GLN A 529 -5.06 20.02 21.75
N LEU A 530 -4.50 19.61 20.62
CA LEU A 530 -5.26 19.52 19.36
C LEU A 530 -6.36 18.46 19.44
N GLU A 531 -6.11 17.34 20.10
CA GLU A 531 -7.11 16.30 20.32
C GLU A 531 -8.23 16.73 21.27
N GLU A 532 -7.92 17.56 22.28
CA GLU A 532 -8.93 18.18 23.15
C GLU A 532 -9.83 19.16 22.37
N GLU A 533 -9.24 19.98 21.49
CA GLU A 533 -9.97 20.93 20.65
C GLU A 533 -10.76 20.21 19.52
N PHE A 534 -10.21 19.12 19.00
CA PHE A 534 -10.78 18.33 17.90
C PHE A 534 -10.89 16.84 18.26
N PRO A 535 -11.90 16.43 19.06
CA PRO A 535 -12.02 15.05 19.56
C PRO A 535 -12.17 13.97 18.46
N LEU A 536 -12.58 14.34 17.25
CA LEU A 536 -12.65 13.40 16.11
C LEU A 536 -11.26 12.90 15.67
N LEU A 537 -10.17 13.57 16.07
CA LEU A 537 -8.80 13.12 15.82
C LEU A 537 -8.46 11.79 16.51
N HIS A 538 -9.11 11.48 17.65
CA HIS A 538 -9.00 10.16 18.30
C HIS A 538 -9.53 9.01 17.44
N ARG A 539 -10.30 9.34 16.39
CA ARG A 539 -10.88 8.38 15.44
C ARG A 539 -10.24 8.50 14.06
N ASP A 540 -9.21 9.33 13.90
CA ASP A 540 -8.54 9.52 12.61
C ASP A 540 -7.27 8.66 12.54
N PRO A 541 -7.24 7.60 11.70
CA PRO A 541 -6.09 6.70 11.60
C PRO A 541 -4.78 7.38 11.12
N TRP A 542 -4.87 8.42 10.29
CA TRP A 542 -3.69 9.16 9.84
C TRP A 542 -3.15 10.06 10.95
N TRP A 543 -4.04 10.71 11.70
CA TRP A 543 -3.66 11.45 12.89
C TRP A 543 -3.03 10.55 13.95
N LEU A 544 -3.67 9.42 14.29
CA LEU A 544 -3.13 8.46 15.26
C LEU A 544 -1.77 7.90 14.84
N ARG A 545 -1.57 7.64 13.54
CA ARG A 545 -0.25 7.24 13.02
C ARG A 545 0.79 8.34 13.23
N TYR A 546 0.45 9.58 12.91
CA TYR A 546 1.33 10.72 13.12
C TYR A 546 1.63 10.95 14.61
N LYS A 547 0.62 10.93 15.48
CA LYS A 547 0.79 11.00 16.94
C LYS A 547 1.75 9.94 17.44
N ALA A 548 1.57 8.69 17.02
CA ALA A 548 2.42 7.59 17.47
C ALA A 548 3.88 7.77 17.04
N LEU A 549 4.11 8.16 15.77
CA LEU A 549 5.45 8.50 15.27
C LEU A 549 6.05 9.69 16.01
N LYS A 550 5.27 10.77 16.20
CA LYS A 550 5.74 11.98 16.87
C LYS A 550 6.13 11.70 18.30
N ILE A 551 5.35 10.93 19.06
CA ILE A 551 5.72 10.52 20.43
C ILE A 551 7.00 9.68 20.41
N ALA A 552 7.05 8.64 19.58
CA ALA A 552 8.17 7.71 19.55
C ALA A 552 9.50 8.38 19.15
N TYR A 553 9.48 9.29 18.18
CA TYR A 553 10.67 9.94 17.64
C TYR A 553 10.90 11.36 18.16
N SER A 554 10.13 11.86 19.14
CA SER A 554 10.45 13.13 19.84
C SER A 554 10.97 12.91 21.25
N ILE A 555 10.77 11.73 21.83
CA ILE A 555 11.13 11.42 23.21
C ILE A 555 12.36 10.51 23.21
N PRO A 556 13.53 10.99 23.68
CA PRO A 556 14.74 10.19 23.73
C PRO A 556 14.54 8.88 24.51
N GLY A 557 15.04 7.78 23.94
CA GLY A 557 15.01 6.46 24.59
C GLY A 557 13.79 5.58 24.27
N LEU A 558 12.75 6.10 23.59
CA LEU A 558 11.60 5.27 23.17
C LEU A 558 11.90 4.38 21.97
N ILE A 559 12.76 4.83 21.06
CA ILE A 559 13.33 4.00 19.99
C ILE A 559 14.73 3.56 20.43
N ALA A 560 14.94 2.25 20.55
CA ALA A 560 16.22 1.72 20.96
C ALA A 560 17.30 2.03 19.91
N GLU A 561 18.47 2.47 20.39
CA GLU A 561 19.66 2.79 19.57
C GLU A 561 19.52 4.00 18.65
N LEU A 562 18.52 4.86 18.91
CA LEU A 562 18.40 6.15 18.24
C LEU A 562 19.12 7.25 19.06
N PRO A 563 20.17 7.89 18.51
CA PRO A 563 20.84 9.03 19.15
C PRO A 563 19.90 10.24 19.33
N ALA A 564 20.08 11.01 20.41
CA ALA A 564 19.19 12.13 20.74
C ALA A 564 19.18 13.25 19.67
N ASP A 565 20.30 13.50 19.01
CA ASP A 565 20.42 14.43 17.88
C ASP A 565 19.61 13.97 16.66
N GLN A 566 19.57 12.66 16.39
CA GLN A 566 18.75 12.10 15.32
C GLN A 566 17.25 12.13 15.65
N THR A 567 16.89 12.00 16.93
CA THR A 567 15.50 12.11 17.42
C THR A 567 14.88 13.45 17.01
N VAL A 568 15.55 14.57 17.30
CA VAL A 568 15.04 15.91 16.95
C VAL A 568 14.87 16.07 15.43
N ASN A 569 15.88 15.68 14.65
CA ASN A 569 15.84 15.79 13.19
C ASN A 569 14.69 14.95 12.58
N ILE A 570 14.52 13.71 13.03
CA ILE A 570 13.41 12.86 12.56
C ILE A 570 12.08 13.50 12.94
N SER A 571 11.92 13.96 14.19
CA SER A 571 10.70 14.60 14.67
C SER A 571 10.28 15.81 13.82
N ASP A 572 11.24 16.65 13.42
CA ASP A 572 10.96 17.83 12.60
C ASP A 572 10.55 17.46 11.18
N LEU A 573 11.23 16.47 10.62
CA LEU A 573 10.92 15.97 9.30
C LEU A 573 9.58 15.21 9.25
N LEU A 574 9.15 14.59 10.35
CA LEU A 574 7.82 13.98 10.48
C LEU A 574 6.72 15.03 10.30
N ASP A 575 6.88 16.22 10.89
CA ASP A 575 5.88 17.30 10.79
C ASP A 575 5.72 17.75 9.35
N VAL A 576 6.83 17.98 8.64
CA VAL A 576 6.82 18.38 7.21
C VAL A 576 6.25 17.27 6.34
N SER A 577 6.65 16.02 6.58
CA SER A 577 6.16 14.86 5.81
C SER A 577 4.67 14.65 5.99
N PHE A 578 4.17 14.81 7.23
CA PHE A 578 2.75 14.75 7.52
C PHE A 578 2.00 15.91 6.89
N ALA A 579 2.51 17.14 6.99
CA ALA A 579 1.95 18.34 6.36
C ALA A 579 1.80 18.21 4.83
N LEU A 580 2.79 17.64 4.15
CA LEU A 580 2.72 17.29 2.72
C LEU A 580 1.68 16.18 2.47
N HIS A 581 1.68 15.14 3.31
CA HIS A 581 0.75 14.03 3.19
C HIS A 581 -0.71 14.49 3.28
N VAL A 582 -1.06 15.29 4.29
CA VAL A 582 -2.43 15.81 4.50
C VAL A 582 -2.75 17.03 3.62
N ARG A 583 -1.81 17.50 2.79
CA ARG A 583 -1.93 18.73 1.98
C ARG A 583 -2.37 19.94 2.80
N VAL A 584 -1.57 20.30 3.79
CA VAL A 584 -1.81 21.52 4.59
C VAL A 584 -1.81 22.80 3.74
N SER A 585 -1.26 22.75 2.51
CA SER A 585 -1.33 23.84 1.53
C SER A 585 -2.76 24.21 1.12
N ASP A 586 -3.73 23.30 1.26
CA ASP A 586 -5.13 23.57 0.89
C ASP A 586 -5.73 24.75 1.69
N VAL A 587 -5.20 24.98 2.90
CA VAL A 587 -5.63 26.07 3.80
C VAL A 587 -4.68 27.26 3.81
N PHE A 588 -3.74 27.34 2.88
CA PHE A 588 -2.90 28.53 2.73
C PHE A 588 -3.76 29.69 2.21
N ARG A 589 -3.70 30.83 2.90
CA ARG A 589 -4.36 32.06 2.49
C ARG A 589 -3.45 32.85 1.57
N THR A 590 -4.02 33.38 0.50
CA THR A 590 -3.36 34.39 -0.34
C THR A 590 -3.98 35.77 -0.09
N PRO A 591 -3.28 36.89 -0.36
CA PRO A 591 -3.87 38.21 -0.23
C PRO A 591 -5.15 38.34 -1.05
N GLY A 592 -6.27 38.68 -0.40
CA GLY A 592 -7.59 38.76 -1.04
C GLY A 592 -8.42 37.46 -1.03
N ASP A 593 -7.90 36.39 -0.44
CA ASP A 593 -8.64 35.12 -0.29
C ASP A 593 -9.80 35.26 0.71
N SER A 594 -11.03 35.13 0.22
CA SER A 594 -12.27 35.23 0.99
C SER A 594 -12.90 33.87 1.31
N ARG A 595 -12.22 32.75 1.03
CA ARG A 595 -12.74 31.40 1.31
C ARG A 595 -13.00 31.23 2.81
N LYS A 596 -14.14 30.62 3.12
CA LYS A 596 -14.48 30.20 4.49
C LYS A 596 -14.06 28.75 4.65
N PHE A 597 -13.27 28.49 5.69
CA PHE A 597 -12.72 27.17 6.01
C PHE A 597 -13.58 26.52 7.07
N ASP A 598 -14.76 26.06 6.66
CA ASP A 598 -15.83 25.66 7.58
C ASP A 598 -15.82 24.16 7.88
N SER A 599 -15.15 23.34 7.07
CA SER A 599 -15.11 21.89 7.29
C SER A 599 -14.20 21.52 8.47
N HIS A 600 -14.49 20.38 9.11
CA HIS A 600 -13.67 19.86 10.19
C HIS A 600 -12.19 19.70 9.80
N ARG A 601 -11.93 19.14 8.59
CA ARG A 601 -10.57 18.99 8.07
C ARG A 601 -9.86 20.33 7.98
N GLU A 602 -10.49 21.34 7.37
CA GLU A 602 -9.83 22.63 7.18
C GLU A 602 -9.54 23.32 8.53
N GLN A 603 -10.46 23.25 9.48
CA GLN A 603 -10.25 23.81 10.83
C GLN A 603 -9.08 23.14 11.55
N VAL A 604 -9.01 21.80 11.51
CA VAL A 604 -7.87 21.04 12.04
C VAL A 604 -6.58 21.46 11.35
N LEU A 605 -6.56 21.52 10.01
CA LEU A 605 -5.37 21.86 9.25
C LEU A 605 -4.89 23.29 9.54
N ILE A 606 -5.81 24.25 9.69
CA ILE A 606 -5.46 25.62 10.09
C ILE A 606 -4.82 25.64 11.46
N LYS A 607 -5.41 24.93 12.43
CA LYS A 607 -4.86 24.91 13.79
C LYS A 607 -3.52 24.19 13.84
N PHE A 608 -3.41 23.03 13.20
CA PHE A 608 -2.15 22.29 13.07
C PHE A 608 -1.08 23.16 12.42
N LEU A 609 -1.42 23.89 11.37
CA LEU A 609 -0.51 24.81 10.69
C LEU A 609 -0.03 25.94 11.59
N ALA A 610 -0.93 26.56 12.35
CA ALA A 610 -0.60 27.64 13.25
C ALA A 610 0.30 27.19 14.41
N VAL A 611 0.09 25.98 14.93
CA VAL A 611 0.84 25.45 16.08
C VAL A 611 2.16 24.80 15.67
N ALA A 612 2.16 23.96 14.62
CA ALA A 612 3.36 23.23 14.19
C ALA A 612 4.29 24.07 13.28
N PHE A 613 3.74 25.08 12.60
CA PHE A 613 4.46 25.98 11.70
C PHE A 613 4.02 27.44 11.93
N PRO A 614 4.35 28.03 13.09
CA PRO A 614 3.91 29.39 13.43
C PRO A 614 4.24 30.41 12.34
N GLU A 615 3.36 31.41 12.17
CA GLU A 615 3.57 32.44 11.17
C GLU A 615 4.92 33.15 11.36
N PHE A 616 5.62 33.42 10.26
CA PHE A 616 6.97 34.00 10.24
C PHE A 616 8.10 33.14 10.84
N SER A 617 7.84 31.89 11.25
CA SER A 617 8.90 30.96 11.68
C SER A 617 9.73 30.40 10.53
N ALA A 618 10.96 29.97 10.81
CA ALA A 618 11.83 29.29 9.84
C ALA A 618 11.16 28.03 9.27
N ARG A 619 10.46 27.26 10.11
CA ARG A 619 9.71 26.05 9.71
C ARG A 619 8.58 26.39 8.73
N ARG A 620 7.85 27.47 8.98
CA ARG A 620 6.78 27.96 8.09
C ARG A 620 7.33 28.37 6.73
N ASN A 621 8.46 29.09 6.72
CA ASN A 621 9.15 29.49 5.50
C ASN A 621 9.66 28.27 4.71
N GLN A 622 10.25 27.29 5.39
CA GLN A 622 10.70 26.04 4.77
C GLN A 622 9.54 25.24 4.17
N LEU A 623 8.43 25.10 4.90
CA LEU A 623 7.23 24.42 4.42
C LEU A 623 6.68 25.12 3.17
N HIS A 624 6.57 26.46 3.21
CA HIS A 624 6.16 27.26 2.04
C HIS A 624 7.10 27.07 0.86
N ALA A 625 8.42 27.13 1.09
CA ALA A 625 9.45 26.92 0.07
C ALA A 625 9.31 25.55 -0.62
N ILE A 626 9.03 24.48 0.13
CA ILE A 626 8.75 23.16 -0.44
C ILE A 626 7.49 23.19 -1.33
N PHE A 627 6.38 23.79 -0.86
CA PHE A 627 5.13 23.84 -1.62
C PHE A 627 5.18 24.71 -2.88
N ILE A 628 5.96 25.80 -2.88
CA ILE A 628 6.18 26.63 -4.07
C ILE A 628 7.25 26.03 -5.01
N GLY A 629 7.85 24.91 -4.61
CA GLY A 629 8.82 24.17 -5.40
C GLY A 629 10.19 24.82 -5.50
N ASP A 630 10.64 25.44 -4.41
CA ASP A 630 12.02 25.90 -4.30
C ASP A 630 12.99 24.72 -4.38
N VAL A 631 13.76 24.70 -5.47
CA VAL A 631 14.61 23.57 -5.84
C VAL A 631 15.64 23.22 -4.75
N GLN A 632 16.22 24.22 -4.08
CA GLN A 632 17.23 24.00 -3.05
C GLN A 632 16.59 23.32 -1.85
N THR A 633 15.51 23.92 -1.34
CA THR A 633 14.78 23.40 -0.19
C THR A 633 14.26 21.99 -0.44
N VAL A 634 13.71 21.72 -1.63
CA VAL A 634 13.22 20.37 -2.00
C VAL A 634 14.37 19.36 -2.09
N ASN A 635 15.53 19.75 -2.64
CA ASN A 635 16.71 18.87 -2.70
C ASN A 635 17.24 18.54 -1.31
N GLU A 636 17.39 19.54 -0.44
CA GLU A 636 17.81 19.35 0.96
C GLU A 636 16.84 18.44 1.71
N TYR A 637 15.53 18.66 1.54
CA TYR A 637 14.50 17.82 2.11
C TYR A 637 14.56 16.36 1.58
N GLU A 638 14.77 16.16 0.28
CA GLU A 638 14.95 14.83 -0.31
C GLU A 638 16.18 14.11 0.27
N VAL A 639 17.32 14.81 0.40
CA VAL A 639 18.56 14.24 0.98
C VAL A 639 18.34 13.81 2.43
N ASN A 640 17.67 14.64 3.23
CA ASN A 640 17.35 14.31 4.62
C ASN A 640 16.42 13.09 4.71
N LEU A 641 15.38 13.04 3.87
CA LEU A 641 14.47 11.89 3.79
C LEU A 641 15.20 10.60 3.43
N ARG A 642 16.09 10.64 2.42
CA ARG A 642 16.88 9.47 1.99
C ARG A 642 17.79 8.96 3.09
N THR A 643 18.45 9.88 3.81
CA THR A 643 19.34 9.55 4.92
C THR A 643 18.57 8.87 6.06
N ILE A 644 17.44 9.45 6.47
CA ILE A 644 16.58 8.86 7.51
C ILE A 644 16.06 7.49 7.07
N PHE A 645 15.65 7.36 5.80
CA PHE A 645 15.17 6.10 5.24
C PHE A 645 16.25 5.01 5.33
N GLN A 646 17.47 5.28 4.87
CA GLN A 646 18.59 4.34 4.95
C GLN A 646 18.92 3.97 6.41
N ASN A 647 19.02 4.97 7.29
CA ASN A 647 19.35 4.73 8.70
C ASN A 647 18.28 3.88 9.39
N SER A 648 16.99 4.08 9.06
CA SER A 648 15.90 3.26 9.58
C SER A 648 15.98 1.81 9.06
N VAL A 649 16.27 1.59 7.77
CA VAL A 649 16.53 0.24 7.23
C VAL A 649 17.68 -0.45 7.98
N GLU A 650 18.77 0.27 8.27
CA GLU A 650 19.91 -0.27 9.00
C GLU A 650 19.58 -0.62 10.45
N ARG A 651 18.86 0.24 11.16
CA ARG A 651 18.39 -0.05 12.53
C ARG A 651 17.42 -1.22 12.55
N ILE A 652 16.53 -1.33 11.57
CA ILE A 652 15.65 -2.50 11.43
C ILE A 652 16.51 -3.76 11.27
N HIS A 653 17.49 -3.80 10.37
CA HIS A 653 18.38 -4.95 10.23
C HIS A 653 19.10 -5.32 11.54
N GLN A 654 19.58 -4.33 12.30
CA GLN A 654 20.20 -4.56 13.61
C GLN A 654 19.21 -5.19 14.60
N LYS A 655 17.96 -4.71 14.65
CA LYS A 655 16.88 -5.29 15.47
C LYS A 655 16.56 -6.73 15.04
N ILE A 656 16.45 -7.01 13.74
CA ILE A 656 16.22 -8.37 13.22
C ILE A 656 17.38 -9.32 13.59
N ALA A 657 18.63 -8.87 13.43
CA ALA A 657 19.81 -9.65 13.77
C ALA A 657 19.84 -10.04 15.26
N LYS A 658 19.44 -9.14 16.16
CA LYS A 658 19.33 -9.41 17.60
C LYS A 658 18.27 -10.47 17.94
N LEU A 659 17.18 -10.51 17.17
CA LEU A 659 16.11 -11.51 17.34
C LEU A 659 16.49 -12.89 16.81
N LYS A 660 17.65 -13.04 16.15
CA LYS A 660 18.15 -14.31 15.57
C LYS A 660 17.15 -14.98 14.64
N LEU A 661 16.33 -14.19 13.94
CA LEU A 661 15.40 -14.70 12.95
C LEU A 661 16.14 -14.84 11.62
N GLN A 662 15.95 -15.98 10.96
CA GLN A 662 16.34 -16.14 9.56
C GLN A 662 15.21 -15.59 8.71
N GLY A 663 15.47 -14.55 7.93
CA GLY A 663 14.52 -13.99 6.98
C GLY A 663 14.31 -14.90 5.78
N ASP A 664 13.14 -14.80 5.16
CA ASP A 664 12.82 -15.47 3.89
C ASP A 664 13.38 -14.66 2.69
N GLU A 665 14.58 -14.06 2.85
CA GLU A 665 15.20 -13.11 1.90
C GLU A 665 15.46 -13.71 0.51
N THR A 666 15.42 -15.03 0.38
CA THR A 666 16.04 -15.74 -0.76
C THR A 666 15.05 -16.48 -1.65
N SER A 667 13.74 -16.45 -1.37
CA SER A 667 12.76 -17.27 -2.09
C SER A 667 11.68 -16.51 -2.87
N SER A 668 11.47 -15.21 -2.60
CA SER A 668 10.41 -14.42 -3.26
C SER A 668 10.93 -13.58 -4.42
N LYS A 669 10.35 -13.78 -5.61
CA LYS A 669 10.58 -12.91 -6.79
C LYS A 669 10.19 -11.45 -6.56
N GLU A 670 9.28 -11.20 -5.61
CA GLU A 670 8.88 -9.83 -5.27
C GLU A 670 10.03 -9.07 -4.59
N PHE A 671 10.81 -9.76 -3.75
CA PHE A 671 11.98 -9.17 -3.10
C PHE A 671 13.02 -8.67 -4.09
N GLU A 672 13.30 -9.42 -5.17
CA GLU A 672 14.24 -9.01 -6.22
C GLU A 672 13.85 -7.66 -6.84
N ILE A 673 12.55 -7.45 -7.08
CA ILE A 673 12.02 -6.17 -7.57
C ILE A 673 12.26 -5.09 -6.52
N TRP A 674 11.80 -5.30 -5.28
CA TRP A 674 11.86 -4.28 -4.24
C TRP A 674 13.30 -3.86 -3.91
N PHE A 675 14.19 -4.85 -3.79
CA PHE A 675 15.60 -4.64 -3.49
C PHE A 675 16.35 -3.93 -4.63
N HIS A 676 16.00 -4.20 -5.90
CA HIS A 676 16.53 -3.46 -7.04
C HIS A 676 16.30 -1.95 -6.89
N TYR A 677 15.07 -1.53 -6.55
CA TYR A 677 14.76 -0.12 -6.38
C TYR A 677 15.41 0.49 -5.14
N TYR A 678 15.60 -0.29 -4.07
CA TYR A 678 16.41 0.14 -2.93
C TYR A 678 17.86 0.44 -3.33
N LEU A 679 18.52 -0.45 -4.07
CA LEU A 679 19.89 -0.22 -4.56
C LEU A 679 19.95 0.94 -5.55
N LYS A 680 18.97 1.05 -6.46
CA LYS A 680 18.94 2.12 -7.47
C LYS A 680 18.73 3.49 -6.85
N SER A 681 17.80 3.58 -5.90
CA SER A 681 17.35 4.86 -5.37
C SER A 681 18.00 5.21 -4.06
N PHE A 682 18.31 4.28 -3.16
CA PHE A 682 18.81 4.63 -1.83
C PHE A 682 20.28 4.29 -1.67
N LYS A 683 20.77 3.14 -2.15
CA LYS A 683 22.20 2.79 -2.11
C LYS A 683 22.83 2.69 -3.51
N PRO A 684 22.82 3.78 -4.31
CA PRO A 684 23.38 3.74 -5.66
C PRO A 684 24.90 3.53 -5.62
N MET A 685 25.42 2.83 -6.63
CA MET A 685 26.87 2.75 -6.83
C MET A 685 27.44 4.14 -7.17
N PRO A 686 28.74 4.41 -6.88
CA PRO A 686 29.32 5.75 -7.07
C PRO A 686 29.22 6.31 -8.49
N ASN A 687 29.21 5.45 -9.50
CA ASN A 687 29.11 5.81 -10.91
C ASN A 687 27.67 5.93 -11.42
N VAL A 688 26.65 5.66 -10.61
CA VAL A 688 25.23 5.80 -10.98
C VAL A 688 24.82 7.27 -10.86
N VAL A 689 24.18 7.80 -11.90
CA VAL A 689 23.56 9.12 -11.85
C VAL A 689 22.16 8.98 -11.25
N GLN A 690 22.06 9.31 -9.96
CA GLN A 690 20.82 9.19 -9.21
C GLN A 690 19.78 10.22 -9.70
N ARG A 691 18.54 9.75 -9.90
CA ARG A 691 17.39 10.61 -10.20
C ARG A 691 16.81 11.17 -8.90
N SER A 692 16.40 12.43 -8.92
CA SER A 692 15.58 13.01 -7.86
C SER A 692 14.21 12.32 -7.84
N ILE A 693 13.76 11.93 -6.65
CA ILE A 693 12.43 11.35 -6.42
C ILE A 693 11.38 12.47 -6.32
N LEU A 694 11.74 13.60 -5.71
CA LEU A 694 10.86 14.73 -5.47
C LEU A 694 10.88 15.78 -6.58
N ASN A 695 11.40 15.42 -7.76
CA ASN A 695 11.45 16.33 -8.92
C ASN A 695 10.07 16.88 -9.31
N HIS A 696 8.99 16.14 -9.05
CA HIS A 696 7.62 16.61 -9.28
C HIS A 696 7.19 17.78 -8.39
N LEU A 697 7.91 18.04 -7.29
CA LEU A 697 7.71 19.21 -6.43
C LEU A 697 8.56 20.41 -6.87
N GLN A 698 9.46 20.27 -7.85
CA GLN A 698 10.43 21.30 -8.18
C GLN A 698 9.96 22.18 -9.34
N THR A 699 10.16 23.50 -9.23
CA THR A 699 9.81 24.46 -10.27
C THR A 699 11.02 24.75 -11.18
N PRO A 700 10.96 24.43 -12.49
CA PRO A 700 12.04 24.75 -13.42
C PRO A 700 12.19 26.26 -13.66
N ARG A 701 13.43 26.75 -13.81
CA ARG A 701 13.72 28.21 -13.88
C ARG A 701 14.15 28.73 -15.26
N GLY A 702 14.45 27.83 -16.22
CA GLY A 702 14.68 28.18 -17.62
C GLY A 702 16.11 28.59 -18.01
N ARG A 703 17.04 28.77 -17.07
CA ARG A 703 18.48 28.96 -17.31
C ARG A 703 19.31 27.99 -16.47
N LEU A 704 20.44 27.53 -17.00
CA LEU A 704 21.38 26.64 -16.33
C LEU A 704 22.78 27.25 -16.38
N GLN A 705 23.34 27.59 -15.22
CA GLN A 705 24.72 28.03 -15.07
C GLN A 705 25.61 26.85 -14.70
N ILE A 706 26.76 26.76 -15.34
CA ILE A 706 27.79 25.74 -15.13
C ILE A 706 29.10 26.45 -14.85
N GLY A 707 29.77 26.05 -13.77
CA GLY A 707 31.09 26.57 -13.41
C GLY A 707 31.92 25.56 -12.63
N PHE A 708 33.15 25.96 -12.29
CA PHE A 708 34.12 25.12 -11.61
C PHE A 708 34.77 25.89 -10.45
N LYS A 709 35.02 25.23 -9.33
CA LYS A 709 35.59 25.85 -8.12
C LYS A 709 36.84 25.09 -7.64
N GLY A 710 37.86 24.98 -8.48
CA GLY A 710 39.15 24.37 -8.09
C GLY A 710 38.96 23.02 -7.39
N VAL A 711 39.37 22.95 -6.10
CA VAL A 711 39.28 21.74 -5.26
C VAL A 711 37.83 21.25 -5.05
N ASP A 712 36.83 22.14 -5.10
CA ASP A 712 35.41 21.80 -4.91
C ASP A 712 34.73 21.26 -6.18
N GLY A 713 35.46 21.10 -7.29
CA GLY A 713 34.96 20.48 -8.51
C GLY A 713 33.93 21.32 -9.29
N TRP A 714 33.11 20.65 -10.11
CA TRP A 714 32.09 21.31 -10.94
C TRP A 714 30.82 21.60 -10.15
N PHE A 715 30.18 22.74 -10.44
CA PHE A 715 28.87 23.11 -9.90
C PHE A 715 27.87 23.46 -11.02
N PHE A 716 26.60 23.26 -10.71
CA PHE A 716 25.47 23.46 -11.61
C PHE A 716 24.39 24.24 -10.86
N ARG A 717 23.89 25.33 -11.46
CA ARG A 717 22.87 26.20 -10.87
C ARG A 717 21.73 26.45 -11.83
N SER A 718 20.51 26.45 -11.33
CA SER A 718 19.32 26.86 -12.06
C SER A 718 19.07 28.35 -11.82
N LEU A 719 18.96 29.14 -12.88
CA LEU A 719 18.70 30.59 -12.80
C LEU A 719 17.33 30.91 -13.38
N GLN A 720 16.69 31.96 -12.87
CA GLN A 720 15.46 32.48 -13.47
C GLN A 720 15.75 33.21 -14.79
N LYS A 721 14.87 33.01 -15.78
CA LYS A 721 14.86 33.83 -17.00
C LYS A 721 14.36 35.24 -16.61
N GLY A 722 15.19 36.26 -16.83
CA GLY A 722 14.99 37.63 -16.32
C GLY A 722 13.82 38.44 -16.91
N SER A 723 12.67 37.82 -17.20
CA SER A 723 11.53 38.45 -17.88
C SER A 723 10.15 38.20 -17.23
N SER A 724 10.09 37.62 -16.02
CA SER A 724 8.81 37.45 -15.28
C SER A 724 8.57 38.52 -14.21
N ALA A 725 9.55 39.39 -13.94
CA ALA A 725 9.33 40.55 -13.08
C ALA A 725 8.55 41.62 -13.88
N GLY A 726 7.22 41.66 -13.73
CA GLY A 726 6.40 42.80 -14.13
C GLY A 726 5.23 42.58 -15.10
N LYS A 727 4.78 41.34 -15.37
CA LYS A 727 3.51 41.14 -16.10
C LYS A 727 2.33 41.08 -15.14
N ARG A 728 1.51 42.14 -15.18
CA ARG A 728 0.53 42.58 -14.19
C ARG A 728 -0.70 41.70 -13.94
N PHE A 729 -0.75 40.43 -14.35
CA PHE A 729 -1.98 39.62 -14.23
C PHE A 729 -1.81 38.11 -13.96
N GLN A 730 -0.64 37.62 -13.56
CA GLN A 730 -0.51 36.28 -12.97
C GLN A 730 0.35 36.35 -11.71
N SER A 731 -0.15 35.78 -10.63
CA SER A 731 0.59 35.54 -9.39
C SER A 731 1.71 34.51 -9.65
N ASP A 732 2.74 34.91 -10.37
CA ASP A 732 3.81 34.01 -10.78
C ASP A 732 4.60 33.57 -9.55
N ILE A 733 4.41 32.32 -9.12
CA ILE A 733 5.19 31.62 -8.08
C ILE A 733 6.70 31.88 -8.23
N LEU A 734 7.19 32.08 -9.46
CA LEU A 734 8.56 32.45 -9.79
C LEU A 734 9.05 33.73 -9.09
N SER A 735 8.19 34.74 -8.89
CA SER A 735 8.58 35.99 -8.21
C SER A 735 8.84 35.82 -6.72
N MET A 736 8.34 34.73 -6.12
CA MET A 736 8.58 34.38 -4.71
C MET A 736 9.83 33.50 -4.53
N LEU A 737 10.36 32.95 -5.63
CA LEU A 737 11.51 32.06 -5.61
C LEU A 737 12.82 32.85 -5.76
N PRO A 738 13.96 32.35 -5.24
CA PRO A 738 15.26 32.99 -5.43
C PRO A 738 15.66 33.06 -6.92
N ASN A 739 16.45 34.07 -7.29
CA ASN A 739 16.91 34.25 -8.68
C ASN A 739 17.84 33.13 -9.16
N GLU A 740 18.57 32.50 -8.24
CA GLU A 740 19.48 31.40 -8.50
C GLU A 740 19.34 30.29 -7.45
N THR A 741 19.61 29.04 -7.85
CA THR A 741 19.59 27.87 -6.96
C THR A 741 20.68 26.89 -7.36
N LEU A 742 21.44 26.39 -6.39
CA LEU A 742 22.39 25.31 -6.59
C LEU A 742 21.65 23.98 -6.80
N LEU A 743 22.00 23.26 -7.87
CA LEU A 743 21.47 21.93 -8.20
C LEU A 743 22.41 20.83 -7.71
N LEU A 744 23.70 21.00 -8.01
CA LEU A 744 24.77 20.06 -7.72
C LEU A 744 26.08 20.82 -7.56
N GLU A 745 26.96 20.32 -6.70
CA GLU A 745 28.36 20.72 -6.60
C GLU A 745 29.23 19.48 -6.31
N LYS A 746 30.56 19.63 -6.34
CA LYS A 746 31.52 18.54 -6.02
C LYS A 746 31.29 17.29 -6.88
N THR A 747 30.86 17.48 -8.12
CA THR A 747 30.55 16.39 -9.06
C THR A 747 31.48 16.43 -10.27
N GLY A 748 31.54 15.32 -10.99
CA GLY A 748 32.17 15.27 -12.29
C GLY A 748 31.36 16.02 -13.35
N PHE A 749 32.02 16.77 -14.24
CA PHE A 749 31.40 17.48 -15.36
C PHE A 749 30.31 16.69 -16.11
N LEU A 750 30.64 15.52 -16.69
CA LEU A 750 29.67 14.71 -17.42
C LEU A 750 28.51 14.23 -16.52
N GLN A 751 28.80 13.82 -15.28
CA GLN A 751 27.78 13.38 -14.33
C GLN A 751 26.78 14.51 -14.03
N GLY A 752 27.27 15.73 -13.80
CA GLY A 752 26.42 16.90 -13.59
C GLY A 752 25.61 17.31 -14.81
N LEU A 753 26.19 17.24 -16.03
CA LEU A 753 25.42 17.44 -17.28
C LEU A 753 24.28 16.43 -17.41
N VAL A 754 24.58 15.15 -17.18
CA VAL A 754 23.59 14.06 -17.24
C VAL A 754 22.51 14.27 -16.18
N TYR A 755 22.87 14.61 -14.94
CA TYR A 755 21.92 14.92 -13.89
C TYR A 755 20.96 16.05 -14.29
N CYS A 756 21.49 17.14 -14.87
CA CYS A 756 20.68 18.27 -15.32
C CYS A 756 19.67 17.86 -16.42
N VAL A 757 20.07 16.96 -17.32
CA VAL A 757 19.19 16.44 -18.38
C VAL A 757 18.13 15.49 -17.83
N ILE A 758 18.53 14.48 -17.04
CA ILE A 758 17.61 13.41 -16.63
C ILE A 758 16.62 13.84 -15.55
N ASN A 759 16.95 14.90 -14.80
CA ASN A 759 16.06 15.54 -13.83
C ASN A 759 15.32 16.75 -14.41
N GLY A 760 15.37 16.99 -15.72
CA GLY A 760 14.49 17.96 -16.38
C GLY A 760 14.87 19.43 -16.20
N TYR A 761 16.08 19.76 -15.73
CA TYR A 761 16.57 21.14 -15.67
C TYR A 761 17.05 21.67 -17.03
N TYR A 762 17.33 20.76 -17.98
CA TYR A 762 17.67 21.07 -19.36
C TYR A 762 16.68 20.45 -20.34
N GLY A 763 16.11 21.27 -21.21
CA GLY A 763 15.22 20.80 -22.27
C GLY A 763 14.34 21.91 -22.84
N ILE A 764 13.18 21.50 -23.34
CA ILE A 764 12.12 22.39 -23.80
C ILE A 764 10.99 22.31 -22.78
N PHE A 765 10.75 23.42 -22.08
CA PHE A 765 9.61 23.59 -21.18
C PHE A 765 8.37 24.01 -21.97
N ASN A 766 7.19 23.63 -21.47
CA ASN A 766 5.90 23.96 -22.08
C ASN A 766 5.79 23.56 -23.56
N LYS A 767 6.42 22.43 -23.92
CA LYS A 767 6.47 21.95 -25.29
C LYS A 767 5.05 21.81 -25.87
N GLY A 768 4.82 22.41 -27.04
CA GLY A 768 3.52 22.42 -27.71
C GLY A 768 2.52 23.45 -27.16
N ARG A 769 2.94 24.34 -26.25
CA ARG A 769 2.17 25.52 -25.82
C ARG A 769 2.76 26.79 -26.43
N LEU A 770 2.00 27.89 -26.40
CA LEU A 770 2.43 29.19 -26.94
C LEU A 770 3.63 29.80 -26.18
N ASP A 771 3.87 29.36 -24.95
CA ASP A 771 4.95 29.80 -24.06
C ASP A 771 6.10 28.78 -23.99
N GLU A 772 6.29 27.99 -25.05
CA GLU A 772 7.42 27.06 -25.18
C GLU A 772 8.76 27.78 -24.98
N THR A 773 9.60 27.28 -24.08
CA THR A 773 10.91 27.87 -23.81
C THR A 773 12.00 26.81 -23.67
N LYS A 774 13.11 27.00 -24.40
CA LYS A 774 14.32 26.17 -24.23
C LYS A 774 15.17 26.70 -23.08
N THR A 775 15.77 25.80 -22.30
CA THR A 775 16.80 26.15 -21.30
C THR A 775 17.97 26.87 -21.96
N ILE A 776 18.39 28.00 -21.39
CA ILE A 776 19.61 28.72 -21.80
C ILE A 776 20.77 28.26 -20.92
N VAL A 777 21.88 27.86 -21.53
CA VAL A 777 23.09 27.41 -20.80
C VAL A 777 24.10 28.55 -20.70
N GLU A 778 24.56 28.83 -19.50
CA GLU A 778 25.62 29.79 -19.17
C GLU A 778 26.84 29.08 -18.64
N PHE A 779 27.96 29.25 -19.31
CA PHE A 779 29.22 28.61 -18.93
C PHE A 779 30.27 29.68 -18.64
N ASP A 780 30.72 29.74 -17.39
CA ASP A 780 31.73 30.72 -17.00
C ASP A 780 33.14 30.22 -17.33
N ARG A 781 33.70 30.75 -18.42
CA ARG A 781 35.04 30.44 -18.92
C ARG A 781 36.18 30.82 -17.97
N ARG A 782 35.94 31.68 -16.97
CA ARG A 782 36.99 32.09 -16.02
C ARG A 782 37.44 30.95 -15.10
N PHE A 783 36.68 29.86 -15.06
CA PHE A 783 36.93 28.71 -14.21
C PHE A 783 37.45 27.47 -14.95
N SER A 784 37.70 27.55 -16.27
CA SER A 784 38.14 26.40 -17.07
C SER A 784 39.67 26.29 -17.19
N HIS A 785 40.43 26.67 -16.16
CA HIS A 785 41.86 26.37 -16.14
C HIS A 785 42.03 24.89 -15.78
N LEU A 786 42.24 24.09 -16.81
CA LEU A 786 42.57 22.68 -16.71
C LEU A 786 44.03 22.59 -16.24
N GLU A 787 44.33 21.72 -15.29
CA GLU A 787 45.55 21.73 -14.45
C GLU A 787 46.90 21.75 -15.20
N ASN A 788 46.90 21.47 -16.52
CA ASN A 788 48.08 21.49 -17.38
C ASN A 788 47.81 22.14 -18.76
N ASP A 789 48.89 22.54 -19.43
CA ASP A 789 48.84 23.23 -20.74
C ASP A 789 48.23 22.37 -21.86
N VAL A 790 48.40 21.05 -21.82
CA VAL A 790 47.86 20.15 -22.84
C VAL A 790 46.33 20.19 -22.81
N ASP A 791 45.75 20.08 -21.62
CA ASP A 791 44.31 20.08 -21.43
C ASP A 791 43.71 21.46 -21.76
N ASN A 792 44.36 22.55 -21.31
CA ASN A 792 43.95 23.92 -21.61
C ASN A 792 43.88 24.21 -23.11
N ASN A 793 44.83 23.67 -23.87
CA ASN A 793 44.92 23.94 -25.31
C ASN A 793 44.07 22.98 -26.15
N TYR A 794 43.96 21.71 -25.74
CA TYR A 794 43.46 20.65 -26.62
C TYR A 794 42.25 19.87 -26.07
N ALA A 795 41.86 20.07 -24.81
CA ALA A 795 40.73 19.39 -24.18
C ALA A 795 39.67 20.34 -23.58
N TYR A 796 39.82 21.66 -23.73
CA TYR A 796 38.80 22.61 -23.28
C TYR A 796 37.47 22.45 -24.04
N VAL A 797 36.36 22.85 -23.41
CA VAL A 797 35.01 22.80 -23.98
C VAL A 797 34.44 24.20 -24.11
N ARG A 798 33.84 24.51 -25.27
CA ARG A 798 33.17 25.78 -25.53
C ARG A 798 31.69 25.73 -25.11
N PRO A 799 31.06 26.87 -24.77
CA PRO A 799 29.64 26.93 -24.41
C PRO A 799 28.71 26.29 -25.46
N ASP A 800 29.00 26.49 -26.76
CA ASP A 800 28.22 25.90 -27.84
C ASP A 800 28.33 24.37 -27.92
N GLN A 801 29.47 23.80 -27.49
CA GLN A 801 29.65 22.35 -27.40
C GLN A 801 28.85 21.77 -26.25
N ILE A 802 28.71 22.50 -25.13
CA ILE A 802 27.92 22.03 -23.97
C ILE A 802 26.45 21.87 -24.36
N ASP A 803 25.84 22.87 -25.01
CA ASP A 803 24.45 22.77 -25.47
C ASP A 803 24.26 21.58 -26.43
N ARG A 804 25.23 21.33 -27.32
CA ARG A 804 25.19 20.18 -28.24
C ARG A 804 25.35 18.85 -27.49
N ILE A 805 26.26 18.76 -26.53
CA ILE A 805 26.44 17.57 -25.68
C ILE A 805 25.13 17.28 -24.93
N MET A 806 24.56 18.26 -24.25
CA MET A 806 23.31 18.08 -23.50
C MET A 806 22.13 17.72 -24.40
N THR A 807 22.02 18.34 -25.58
CA THR A 807 21.03 17.97 -26.61
C THR A 807 21.23 16.51 -27.06
N LYS A 808 22.48 16.07 -27.24
CA LYS A 808 22.80 14.69 -27.65
C LYS A 808 22.51 13.69 -26.53
N ILE A 809 22.83 14.02 -25.28
CA ILE A 809 22.44 13.23 -24.09
C ILE A 809 20.92 13.11 -24.04
N LEU A 810 20.17 14.20 -24.21
CA LEU A 810 18.70 14.17 -24.22
C LEU A 810 18.14 13.28 -25.35
N ALA A 811 18.81 13.26 -26.51
CA ALA A 811 18.41 12.44 -27.65
C ALA A 811 18.72 10.94 -27.48
N VAL A 812 19.85 10.60 -26.85
CA VAL A 812 20.27 9.21 -26.59
C VAL A 812 19.56 8.65 -25.34
N MET A 813 19.56 9.40 -24.25
CA MET A 813 19.00 9.02 -22.95
C MET A 813 17.53 9.42 -22.79
N LYS A 814 16.72 9.22 -23.84
CA LYS A 814 15.27 9.47 -23.79
C LYS A 814 14.62 8.65 -22.67
N PRO A 815 13.63 9.18 -21.94
CA PRO A 815 12.93 8.41 -20.91
C PRO A 815 12.45 7.04 -21.44
N LEU A 816 12.93 5.96 -20.83
CA LEU A 816 12.47 4.59 -21.12
C LEU A 816 11.32 4.24 -20.18
N LYS A 817 10.21 3.78 -20.75
CA LYS A 817 9.12 3.17 -19.98
C LYS A 817 9.51 1.72 -19.69
N VAL A 818 10.05 1.49 -18.49
CA VAL A 818 10.48 0.17 -18.02
C VAL A 818 9.36 -0.43 -17.17
N SER A 819 9.03 -1.70 -17.40
CA SER A 819 8.15 -2.42 -16.49
C SER A 819 8.97 -2.84 -15.26
N TYR A 820 8.44 -2.61 -14.05
CA TYR A 820 9.11 -3.06 -12.84
C TYR A 820 9.30 -4.59 -12.79
N LEU A 821 8.48 -5.34 -13.54
CA LEU A 821 8.58 -6.79 -13.72
C LEU A 821 9.80 -7.20 -14.55
N ASP A 822 10.42 -6.28 -15.28
CA ASP A 822 11.61 -6.57 -16.09
C ASP A 822 12.81 -6.95 -15.21
N CYS A 823 12.80 -6.57 -13.91
CA CYS A 823 13.80 -6.99 -12.93
C CYS A 823 13.93 -8.51 -12.80
N ILE A 824 12.85 -9.25 -13.05
CA ILE A 824 12.79 -10.72 -12.91
C ILE A 824 12.54 -11.44 -14.25
N ARG A 825 12.02 -10.73 -15.27
CA ARG A 825 11.69 -11.30 -16.59
C ARG A 825 12.81 -11.18 -17.59
N THR A 826 13.72 -10.23 -17.39
CA THR A 826 14.77 -9.92 -18.36
C THR A 826 16.14 -9.99 -17.71
N GLU A 827 17.10 -10.54 -18.46
CA GLU A 827 18.49 -10.44 -18.08
C GLU A 827 18.95 -8.98 -18.19
N ARG A 828 19.70 -8.51 -17.19
CA ARG A 828 20.19 -7.14 -17.16
C ARG A 828 21.28 -6.94 -18.22
N LYS A 829 21.07 -6.02 -19.16
CA LYS A 829 22.00 -5.74 -20.27
C LYS A 829 22.09 -4.25 -20.53
N ILE A 830 23.25 -3.81 -21.02
CA ILE A 830 23.45 -2.44 -21.47
C ILE A 830 22.76 -2.23 -22.82
N GLN A 831 22.02 -1.13 -22.97
CA GLN A 831 21.28 -0.80 -24.19
C GLN A 831 21.86 0.41 -24.92
N ASP A 832 22.26 1.45 -24.19
CA ASP A 832 22.78 2.69 -24.76
C ASP A 832 24.18 2.96 -24.22
N VAL A 833 25.09 3.34 -25.11
CA VAL A 833 26.47 3.69 -24.75
C VAL A 833 26.87 4.95 -25.50
N MET A 834 27.34 5.95 -24.78
CA MET A 834 27.87 7.20 -25.32
C MET A 834 29.30 7.41 -24.81
N ILE A 835 30.26 7.37 -25.73
CA ILE A 835 31.69 7.50 -25.42
C ILE A 835 32.17 8.91 -25.77
N PHE A 836 32.74 9.60 -24.81
CA PHE A 836 33.34 10.92 -24.98
C PHE A 836 34.86 10.80 -24.91
N LEU A 837 35.55 11.23 -25.97
CA LEU A 837 37.01 11.31 -25.99
C LEU A 837 37.45 12.77 -25.76
N ASN A 838 38.34 12.96 -24.79
CA ASN A 838 38.95 14.23 -24.42
C ASN A 838 37.93 15.30 -23.94
N LEU A 839 36.94 14.91 -23.14
CA LEU A 839 35.84 15.80 -22.72
C LEU A 839 36.32 16.99 -21.87
N LEU A 840 37.37 16.82 -21.06
CA LEU A 840 38.05 17.90 -20.32
C LEU A 840 39.53 17.64 -20.07
N LYS A 841 39.97 16.38 -20.22
CA LYS A 841 41.37 15.96 -20.08
C LYS A 841 41.78 15.18 -21.32
N PHE A 842 42.92 15.53 -21.91
CA PHE A 842 43.45 14.89 -23.10
C PHE A 842 43.91 13.46 -22.74
N GLY A 843 43.38 12.46 -23.44
CA GLY A 843 43.56 11.06 -23.08
C GLY A 843 42.55 10.52 -22.06
N GLU A 844 41.51 11.27 -21.70
CA GLU A 844 40.39 10.75 -20.91
C GLU A 844 39.27 10.21 -21.82
N LEU A 845 38.75 9.04 -21.43
CA LEU A 845 37.47 8.51 -21.88
C LEU A 845 36.43 8.68 -20.79
N ALA A 846 35.43 9.53 -21.03
CA ALA A 846 34.22 9.58 -20.22
C ALA A 846 33.12 8.77 -20.92
N ILE A 847 32.49 7.83 -20.22
CA ILE A 847 31.53 6.90 -20.82
C ILE A 847 30.21 7.00 -20.06
N LEU A 848 29.17 7.42 -20.78
CA LEU A 848 27.80 7.45 -20.30
C LEU A 848 27.06 6.24 -20.87
N TYR A 849 26.46 5.41 -20.02
CA TYR A 849 25.72 4.23 -20.48
C TYR A 849 24.48 3.97 -19.65
N ARG A 850 23.56 3.19 -20.22
CA ARG A 850 22.28 2.86 -19.59
C ARG A 850 21.93 1.39 -19.79
N ASP A 851 21.42 0.76 -18.74
CA ASP A 851 20.86 -0.59 -18.81
C ASP A 851 19.38 -0.63 -19.21
N ASN A 852 18.89 -1.82 -19.54
CA ASN A 852 17.48 -2.08 -19.85
C ASN A 852 16.49 -1.80 -18.70
N LEU A 853 16.99 -1.60 -17.48
CA LEU A 853 16.19 -1.17 -16.31
C LEU A 853 16.23 0.35 -16.09
N ASN A 854 16.73 1.10 -17.08
CA ASN A 854 16.82 2.56 -17.08
C ASN A 854 17.63 3.10 -15.88
N THR A 855 18.71 2.40 -15.51
CA THR A 855 19.77 2.88 -14.62
C THR A 855 20.87 3.49 -15.47
N ILE A 856 21.30 4.71 -15.12
CA ILE A 856 22.25 5.49 -15.91
C ILE A 856 23.56 5.59 -15.16
N PHE A 857 24.66 5.35 -15.85
CA PHE A 857 26.00 5.29 -15.30
C PHE A 857 26.93 6.26 -16.04
N VAL A 858 27.93 6.77 -15.32
CA VAL A 858 29.02 7.58 -15.85
C VAL A 858 30.34 7.06 -15.30
N ASP A 859 31.15 6.46 -16.16
CA ASP A 859 32.52 6.03 -15.85
C ASP A 859 33.54 6.99 -16.48
N ARG A 860 34.72 7.08 -15.86
CA ARG A 860 35.86 7.83 -16.37
C ARG A 860 37.08 6.92 -16.38
N LEU A 861 37.75 6.86 -17.52
CA LEU A 861 38.92 6.00 -17.73
C LEU A 861 40.03 6.85 -18.33
N GLU A 862 41.20 6.83 -17.71
CA GLU A 862 42.40 7.44 -18.28
C GLU A 862 43.06 6.47 -19.27
N VAL A 863 43.57 7.00 -20.38
CA VAL A 863 44.36 6.25 -21.36
C VAL A 863 45.85 6.50 -21.08
N PRO A 864 46.59 5.54 -20.50
CA PRO A 864 47.95 5.77 -20.06
C PRO A 864 48.89 6.17 -21.21
N GLY A 865 49.68 7.23 -21.02
CA GLY A 865 50.68 7.69 -21.99
C GLY A 865 50.10 8.27 -23.29
N PHE A 866 48.81 8.60 -23.31
CA PHE A 866 48.13 9.17 -24.49
C PHE A 866 48.57 10.62 -24.77
N ASP A 867 48.82 11.39 -23.72
CA ASP A 867 49.34 12.76 -23.73
C ASP A 867 50.75 12.88 -24.32
N GLN A 868 51.59 11.84 -24.18
CA GLN A 868 52.95 11.81 -24.74
C GLN A 868 52.96 11.90 -26.28
N GLN A 869 51.87 11.55 -26.95
CA GLN A 869 51.72 11.56 -28.41
C GLN A 869 50.87 12.74 -28.91
N VAL A 870 50.61 13.76 -28.07
CA VAL A 870 49.71 14.88 -28.40
C VAL A 870 50.03 15.53 -29.75
N LYS A 871 51.32 15.77 -30.07
CA LYS A 871 51.75 16.41 -31.33
C LYS A 871 51.34 15.62 -32.58
N GLU A 872 51.36 14.30 -32.49
CA GLU A 872 50.93 13.44 -33.59
C GLU A 872 49.40 13.45 -33.73
N PHE A 873 48.70 13.34 -32.61
CA PHE A 873 47.24 13.24 -32.56
C PHE A 873 46.52 14.53 -32.97
N ILE A 874 47.08 15.69 -32.63
CA ILE A 874 46.58 16.99 -33.08
C ILE A 874 46.58 17.07 -34.61
N ASN A 875 47.63 16.57 -35.25
CA ASN A 875 47.78 16.61 -36.71
C ASN A 875 46.97 15.52 -37.42
N SER A 876 46.61 14.42 -36.72
CA SER A 876 45.91 13.28 -37.32
C SER A 876 44.92 12.64 -36.34
N ALA A 877 43.64 12.96 -36.53
CA ALA A 877 42.54 12.28 -35.84
C ALA A 877 42.55 10.75 -36.07
N GLU A 878 42.99 10.31 -37.25
CA GLU A 878 43.04 8.89 -37.58
C GLU A 878 44.16 8.15 -36.80
N ALA A 879 45.32 8.79 -36.60
CA ALA A 879 46.36 8.27 -35.73
C ALA A 879 45.86 8.16 -34.28
N MET A 880 45.21 9.23 -33.80
CA MET A 880 44.61 9.27 -32.45
C MET A 880 43.60 8.14 -32.22
N PHE A 881 42.68 7.92 -33.16
CA PHE A 881 41.66 6.88 -33.02
C PHE A 881 42.20 5.45 -33.17
N ARG A 882 43.37 5.26 -33.79
CA ARG A 882 43.95 3.93 -34.04
C ARG A 882 44.98 3.50 -33.00
N VAL A 883 45.33 4.37 -32.04
CA VAL A 883 46.34 4.06 -31.03
C VAL A 883 45.97 2.79 -30.24
N ARG A 884 46.96 1.90 -30.05
CA ARG A 884 46.74 0.58 -29.46
C ARG A 884 46.22 0.64 -28.02
N ILE A 885 46.71 1.60 -27.23
CA ILE A 885 46.39 1.71 -25.80
C ILE A 885 44.92 2.12 -25.61
N LEU A 886 44.41 3.06 -26.42
CA LEU A 886 42.99 3.45 -26.44
C LEU A 886 42.09 2.23 -26.68
N HIS A 887 42.43 1.40 -27.67
CA HIS A 887 41.70 0.18 -27.96
C HIS A 887 41.78 -0.86 -26.83
N GLN A 888 42.89 -0.93 -26.08
CA GLN A 888 42.99 -1.83 -24.93
C GLN A 888 42.05 -1.40 -23.80
N VAL A 889 41.99 -0.10 -23.49
CA VAL A 889 41.08 0.44 -22.47
C VAL A 889 39.61 0.20 -22.85
N LEU A 890 39.24 0.48 -24.11
CA LEU A 890 37.89 0.21 -24.62
C LEU A 890 37.53 -1.28 -24.58
N LYS A 891 38.47 -2.17 -24.94
CA LYS A 891 38.27 -3.62 -24.88
C LYS A 891 38.00 -4.11 -23.46
N LEU A 892 38.76 -3.61 -22.49
CA LEU A 892 38.57 -3.94 -21.08
C LEU A 892 37.19 -3.47 -20.61
N PHE A 893 36.83 -2.21 -20.91
CA PHE A 893 35.51 -1.68 -20.56
C PHE A 893 34.36 -2.51 -21.15
N PHE A 894 34.39 -2.82 -22.45
CA PHE A 894 33.34 -3.61 -23.08
C PHE A 894 33.26 -5.03 -22.52
N LYS A 895 34.40 -5.65 -22.23
CA LYS A 895 34.44 -6.98 -21.61
C LYS A 895 33.87 -6.94 -20.19
N ASP A 896 34.30 -5.99 -19.36
CA ASP A 896 33.91 -5.90 -17.95
C ASP A 896 32.42 -5.55 -17.77
N LYS A 897 31.83 -4.86 -18.75
CA LYS A 897 30.41 -4.48 -18.77
C LYS A 897 29.55 -5.38 -19.65
N GLU A 898 30.13 -6.43 -20.24
CA GLU A 898 29.45 -7.37 -21.15
C GLU A 898 28.72 -6.66 -22.32
N ILE A 899 29.37 -5.65 -22.89
CA ILE A 899 28.84 -4.84 -23.99
C ILE A 899 29.33 -5.42 -25.31
N ASP A 900 28.38 -5.76 -26.19
CA ASP A 900 28.65 -5.91 -27.63
C ASP A 900 28.36 -4.57 -28.34
N PRO A 901 29.40 -3.86 -28.83
CA PRO A 901 29.23 -2.56 -29.50
C PRO A 901 28.32 -2.61 -30.73
N ALA A 902 28.12 -3.78 -31.35
CA ALA A 902 27.26 -3.97 -32.52
C ALA A 902 25.78 -4.05 -32.16
N GLN A 903 25.46 -4.48 -30.94
CA GLN A 903 24.09 -4.75 -30.48
C GLN A 903 23.53 -3.61 -29.62
N VAL A 904 24.37 -2.68 -29.17
CA VAL A 904 23.95 -1.51 -28.39
C VAL A 904 23.80 -0.28 -29.27
N ASN A 905 23.00 0.68 -28.80
CA ASN A 905 22.94 2.01 -29.38
C ASN A 905 24.21 2.80 -29.04
N LEU A 906 25.28 2.54 -29.80
CA LEU A 906 26.58 3.20 -29.63
C LEU A 906 26.58 4.58 -30.28
N THR A 907 26.91 5.58 -29.47
CA THR A 907 27.14 6.96 -29.87
C THR A 907 28.51 7.42 -29.38
N THR A 908 29.14 8.33 -30.11
CA THR A 908 30.43 8.91 -29.73
C THR A 908 30.37 10.42 -29.75
N TRP A 909 31.29 11.04 -29.03
CA TRP A 909 31.60 12.45 -29.07
C TRP A 909 33.10 12.61 -28.93
N VAL A 910 33.69 13.49 -29.74
CA VAL A 910 35.12 13.75 -29.73
C VAL A 910 35.31 15.25 -29.60
N ASN A 911 36.20 15.66 -28.71
CA ASN A 911 36.47 17.08 -28.56
C ASN A 911 37.11 17.64 -29.83
N LEU A 912 36.42 18.60 -30.44
CA LEU A 912 36.85 19.26 -31.67
C LEU A 912 38.22 19.93 -31.52
N ASN A 913 38.57 20.38 -30.31
CA ASN A 913 39.82 21.10 -30.04
C ASN A 913 41.04 20.17 -29.94
N SER A 914 40.82 18.85 -29.89
CA SER A 914 41.91 17.87 -29.83
C SER A 914 42.59 17.61 -31.17
N VAL A 915 42.10 18.22 -32.26
CA VAL A 915 42.61 18.02 -33.62
C VAL A 915 42.67 19.37 -34.33
N GLU A 916 43.76 19.67 -35.03
CA GLU A 916 43.89 20.86 -35.87
C GLU A 916 43.03 20.78 -37.14
N SER A 917 42.60 21.93 -37.67
CA SER A 917 41.95 22.01 -38.98
C SER A 917 42.08 23.37 -39.62
N SER A 918 42.20 23.35 -40.95
CA SER A 918 42.22 24.50 -41.84
C SER A 918 40.82 25.03 -42.24
N GLN A 919 39.73 24.41 -41.76
CA GLN A 919 38.36 24.79 -42.12
C GLN A 919 37.82 25.94 -41.26
N SER A 920 36.93 26.76 -41.85
CA SER A 920 36.29 27.90 -41.16
C SER A 920 35.50 27.48 -39.92
N MET A 921 35.53 28.33 -38.88
CA MET A 921 34.79 28.19 -37.62
C MET A 921 33.27 28.00 -37.80
N THR A 922 32.70 28.43 -38.93
CA THR A 922 31.27 28.25 -39.24
C THR A 922 30.86 26.79 -39.48
N LYS A 923 31.81 25.86 -39.69
CA LYS A 923 31.54 24.42 -39.90
C LYS A 923 31.81 23.53 -38.67
N ASN A 924 32.01 24.11 -37.49
CA ASN A 924 32.39 23.38 -36.29
C ASN A 924 31.44 22.25 -35.90
N LYS A 925 30.12 22.44 -36.07
CA LYS A 925 29.11 21.40 -35.77
C LYS A 925 29.24 20.18 -36.69
N GLU A 926 29.41 20.41 -38.00
CA GLU A 926 29.57 19.34 -38.99
C GLU A 926 30.85 18.55 -38.74
N ARG A 927 31.94 19.24 -38.40
CA ARG A 927 33.23 18.62 -38.11
C ARG A 927 33.21 17.77 -36.84
N GLU A 928 32.59 18.27 -35.78
CA GLU A 928 32.38 17.51 -34.54
C GLU A 928 31.59 16.22 -34.81
N GLN A 929 30.58 16.29 -35.69
CA GLN A 929 29.80 15.13 -36.12
C GLN A 929 30.64 14.15 -36.96
N ASP A 930 31.46 14.64 -37.89
CA ASP A 930 32.36 13.79 -38.69
C ASP A 930 33.40 13.06 -37.83
N LEU A 931 34.03 13.76 -36.87
CA LEU A 931 34.96 13.14 -35.92
C LEU A 931 34.29 12.06 -35.08
N ALA A 932 33.08 12.34 -34.57
CA ALA A 932 32.30 11.36 -33.82
C ALA A 932 32.00 10.11 -34.68
N GLU A 933 31.46 10.28 -35.88
CA GLU A 933 31.12 9.16 -36.77
C GLU A 933 32.35 8.35 -37.19
N LYS A 934 33.48 9.01 -37.48
CA LYS A 934 34.75 8.33 -37.75
C LYS A 934 35.20 7.48 -36.57
N PHE A 935 35.18 8.04 -35.35
CA PHE A 935 35.56 7.30 -34.16
C PHE A 935 34.62 6.11 -33.90
N LYS A 936 33.30 6.31 -34.04
CA LYS A 936 32.30 5.24 -33.93
C LYS A 936 32.56 4.11 -34.92
N LYS A 937 32.82 4.43 -36.20
CA LYS A 937 33.14 3.42 -37.23
C LYS A 937 34.39 2.61 -36.90
N ILE A 938 35.42 3.23 -36.32
CA ILE A 938 36.65 2.54 -35.91
C ILE A 938 36.36 1.58 -34.75
N ILE A 939 35.59 2.01 -33.75
CA ILE A 939 35.17 1.15 -32.63
C ILE A 939 34.40 -0.05 -33.16
N LEU A 940 33.37 0.17 -33.98
CA LEU A 940 32.56 -0.91 -34.56
C LEU A 940 33.43 -1.87 -35.38
N LYS A 941 34.29 -1.36 -36.28
CA LYS A 941 35.17 -2.24 -37.08
C LYS A 941 36.12 -3.10 -36.24
N LYS A 942 36.48 -2.66 -35.04
CA LYS A 942 37.48 -3.32 -34.20
C LYS A 942 36.87 -4.31 -33.19
N PHE A 943 35.64 -4.06 -32.74
CA PHE A 943 35.02 -4.74 -31.61
C PHE A 943 33.63 -5.35 -31.89
N ALA A 944 32.97 -4.96 -32.99
CA ALA A 944 31.87 -5.75 -33.57
C ALA A 944 32.45 -6.90 -34.40
#